data_AF-A0A3P9AS73-F1
#
_entry.id   AF-A0A3P9AS73-F1
#
_cell.length_a   1.000
_cell.length_b   1.000
_cell.length_c   1.000
_cell.angle_alpha   90.00
_cell.angle_beta   90.00
_cell.angle_gamma   90.00
#
_symmetry.space_group_name_H-M   'P 1'
#
loop_
_entity.id
_entity.type
_entity.pdbx_description
1 polymer ?
#
loop_
_entity_poly.entity_id
_entity_poly.type
_entity_poly.pdbx_seq_one_letter_code
_entity_poly.pdbx_strand_id
1 'polypeptide(L)'
;MKKSEMFGFTLETDDRTEEERSRQKMTKKDGLALRLSPEDPKTPMDTDYQEEMEKTKPQIRFNFNFDKGIRGVDQHDNRRDSKTYNRDRLFEAVASRDISKLDGLQEYLRQNMKKLSDSLYRSYGKTPLMKALLHLKDGRNETVEMLIDISEKMGDVKEFVNAAYTNNYYKGQTALHIAIERRSIFYVKLLVSKGADVHVRACGKFFQPHKGPYFYFGELPLSLAACTNQPDVVDFLMDNEYQRADAKMVDSQGNTVLHALVMVADNSKCNTEFIVSMYDRILKITARLYPKVQLENIENKKGLTPLKMAAHTGKTGLFSHILRREFQETGTKHLSRKFTEWVYGPVHCSLYDLASVDSYEENSVLKILIYGSDIPNRHEMLETEPLIQLLEEKWNRFASGMFFFNFLSYLVYLIIFTLLAYYKKESMPMFHINLKTDDHLYILAWLLTAVANCYFFLIGIIDMMRKRPKLETLLVDGYYEILFLLQGVLFLISTGLHLFGRDEYLSFLVLCLALSWVNILYFSRGNEHMGIYSVMIQKMILSDILRFLFVYIVFLFGFSAAVVTLLKDPTADKSPDKELNTTNTTKSPRFHLVGLEEDCVKPTFSNISYTTLQLFKFTIGMGDMEFIQNYKYIDVFYVLLIFYIILTYILLLNMLIALMNRTVEKLTNETTSIWKLQRAITILDMERRLPCCLKGYFRCGVEKNLNTATGKDRRRCFRVEEVNWNKWNSNLVKIDEDPGCWERVQQPGTETPPRSQQRGRSWRGLFMDGSRRWQAYQSTEMTPV
;
A
#
# COMPACT_ATOMS: atom_id res chain seq x y z
N MET A 1 48.79 -9.11 -14.62
CA MET A 1 47.76 -10.10 -14.27
C MET A 1 48.44 -11.36 -13.77
N LYS A 2 48.27 -11.71 -12.49
CA LYS A 2 48.92 -12.88 -11.87
C LYS A 2 48.04 -14.12 -12.11
N LYS A 3 48.65 -15.25 -12.48
CA LYS A 3 48.00 -16.56 -12.75
C LYS A 3 47.14 -17.13 -11.60
N SER A 4 47.08 -16.48 -10.45
CA SER A 4 46.29 -16.87 -9.27
C SER A 4 44.78 -16.63 -9.43
N GLU A 5 44.34 -15.73 -10.33
CA GLU A 5 42.91 -15.45 -10.53
C GLU A 5 42.18 -16.52 -11.36
N MET A 6 42.89 -17.42 -12.03
CA MET A 6 42.31 -18.42 -12.94
C MET A 6 41.70 -19.64 -12.21
N PHE A 7 42.02 -19.87 -10.93
CA PHE A 7 41.60 -21.07 -10.19
C PHE A 7 40.94 -20.83 -8.83
N GLY A 8 40.75 -19.58 -8.40
CA GLY A 8 39.92 -19.25 -7.23
C GLY A 8 40.38 -19.86 -5.88
N PHE A 9 41.64 -20.26 -5.74
CA PHE A 9 42.20 -20.70 -4.46
C PHE A 9 43.21 -19.68 -3.92
N THR A 10 43.03 -19.26 -2.66
CA THR A 10 44.00 -18.47 -1.90
C THR A 10 44.88 -19.41 -1.07
N LEU A 11 46.20 -19.26 -1.18
CA LEU A 11 47.16 -19.97 -0.33
C LEU A 11 47.33 -19.20 0.97
N GLU A 12 47.03 -19.86 2.10
CA GLU A 12 47.20 -19.30 3.45
C GLU A 12 48.22 -20.14 4.25
N THR A 13 48.90 -19.54 5.22
CA THR A 13 49.82 -20.24 6.12
C THR A 13 49.12 -20.71 7.39
N ASP A 14 49.30 -21.98 7.79
CA ASP A 14 48.70 -22.55 9.02
C ASP A 14 49.77 -22.78 10.09
N ASP A 15 49.69 -22.04 11.20
CA ASP A 15 50.58 -22.11 12.35
C ASP A 15 49.90 -22.68 13.61
N ARG A 16 48.66 -23.18 13.48
CA ARG A 16 47.90 -23.73 14.61
C ARG A 16 48.59 -24.94 15.21
N THR A 17 48.56 -25.02 16.54
CA THR A 17 49.04 -26.20 17.28
C THR A 17 48.17 -27.42 17.00
N GLU A 18 48.70 -28.62 17.27
CA GLU A 18 47.97 -29.87 17.02
C GLU A 18 46.69 -29.97 17.88
N GLU A 19 46.68 -29.34 19.05
CA GLU A 19 45.51 -29.16 19.92
C GLU A 19 44.44 -28.24 19.30
N GLU A 20 44.81 -27.11 18.69
CA GLU A 20 43.86 -26.24 18.01
C GLU A 20 43.24 -26.91 16.78
N ARG A 21 44.05 -27.71 16.06
CA ARG A 21 43.58 -28.53 14.94
C ARG A 21 42.64 -29.65 15.40
N SER A 22 42.85 -30.23 16.59
CA SER A 22 42.00 -31.29 17.14
C SER A 22 40.68 -30.75 17.70
N ARG A 23 40.68 -29.58 18.36
CA ARG A 23 39.45 -28.86 18.79
C ARG A 23 38.52 -28.57 17.62
N GLN A 24 39.08 -28.15 16.47
CA GLN A 24 38.28 -27.92 15.27
C GLN A 24 37.80 -29.21 14.57
N LYS A 25 38.49 -30.34 14.78
CA LYS A 25 38.02 -31.67 14.33
C LYS A 25 36.90 -32.22 15.22
N MET A 26 36.92 -31.95 16.54
CA MET A 26 35.86 -32.37 17.47
C MET A 26 34.52 -31.68 17.18
N THR A 27 34.51 -30.37 16.94
CA THR A 27 33.30 -29.64 16.49
C THR A 27 32.75 -30.13 15.15
N LYS A 28 33.58 -30.82 14.35
CA LYS A 28 33.19 -31.49 13.09
C LYS A 28 32.43 -32.81 13.33
N LYS A 29 32.67 -33.50 14.44
CA LYS A 29 32.05 -34.80 14.80
C LYS A 29 30.69 -34.61 15.49
N ASP A 30 30.57 -33.65 16.40
CA ASP A 30 29.32 -33.44 17.15
C ASP A 30 28.18 -32.86 16.30
N GLY A 31 28.50 -32.14 15.23
CA GLY A 31 27.50 -31.55 14.32
C GLY A 31 26.83 -32.52 13.34
N LEU A 32 27.14 -33.82 13.36
CA LEU A 32 26.51 -34.81 12.48
C LEU A 32 25.21 -35.40 13.06
N ALA A 33 24.89 -35.15 14.34
CA ALA A 33 23.81 -35.82 15.07
C ALA A 33 22.49 -35.02 15.19
N LEU A 34 22.42 -33.76 14.76
CA LEU A 34 21.17 -32.99 14.74
C LEU A 34 20.89 -32.42 13.34
N ARG A 35 20.03 -33.09 12.58
CA ARG A 35 19.41 -32.54 11.36
C ARG A 35 17.89 -32.41 11.57
N LEU A 36 17.48 -31.26 12.07
CA LEU A 36 16.15 -30.69 11.89
C LEU A 36 16.35 -29.18 11.60
N SER A 37 16.14 -28.79 10.34
CA SER A 37 16.13 -27.43 9.78
C SER A 37 17.37 -26.54 9.98
N PRO A 38 18.09 -26.13 8.91
CA PRO A 38 19.26 -25.27 9.03
C PRO A 38 18.83 -23.80 9.10
N GLU A 39 18.41 -23.32 10.28
CA GLU A 39 18.59 -21.89 10.57
C GLU A 39 20.00 -21.71 11.10
N ASP A 40 20.87 -21.09 10.30
CA ASP A 40 22.21 -20.67 10.75
C ASP A 40 22.06 -19.88 12.07
N PRO A 41 22.92 -20.10 13.08
CA PRO A 41 22.80 -19.43 14.37
C PRO A 41 22.80 -17.91 14.18
N LYS A 42 21.82 -17.23 14.79
CA LYS A 42 21.74 -15.76 14.84
C LYS A 42 22.84 -15.23 15.77
N THR A 43 24.08 -15.21 15.30
CA THR A 43 25.19 -14.61 16.05
C THR A 43 25.01 -13.09 16.11
N PRO A 44 25.04 -12.46 17.30
CA PRO A 44 24.98 -11.01 17.41
C PRO A 44 26.15 -10.35 16.67
N MET A 45 25.98 -9.12 16.18
CA MET A 45 27.07 -8.38 15.50
C MET A 45 28.25 -8.15 16.46
N ASP A 46 27.94 -7.99 17.75
CA ASP A 46 28.93 -7.90 18.81
C ASP A 46 28.50 -8.66 20.06
N THR A 47 29.43 -9.43 20.62
CA THR A 47 29.26 -10.11 21.91
C THR A 47 30.52 -9.95 22.75
N ASP A 48 30.32 -9.77 24.05
CA ASP A 48 31.40 -9.90 25.06
C ASP A 48 31.72 -11.37 25.36
N TYR A 49 30.85 -12.29 24.94
CA TYR A 49 31.03 -13.74 25.03
C TYR A 49 31.82 -14.30 23.84
N GLN A 50 32.48 -15.45 24.05
CA GLN A 50 33.24 -16.15 23.01
C GLN A 50 32.32 -16.55 21.83
N GLU A 51 32.59 -16.01 20.64
CA GLU A 51 31.87 -16.33 19.41
C GLU A 51 32.20 -17.79 18.97
N GLU A 52 31.18 -18.60 18.70
CA GLU A 52 31.37 -19.97 18.18
C GLU A 52 32.01 -19.96 16.79
N MET A 53 33.04 -20.79 16.59
CA MET A 53 33.82 -20.83 15.35
C MET A 53 32.98 -21.24 14.13
N GLU A 54 33.05 -20.44 13.07
CA GLU A 54 32.50 -20.81 11.76
C GLU A 54 33.26 -22.03 11.19
N LYS A 55 32.52 -22.93 10.52
CA LYS A 55 33.12 -24.00 9.73
C LYS A 55 33.80 -23.41 8.50
N THR A 56 35.11 -23.17 8.58
CA THR A 56 35.91 -22.66 7.45
C THR A 56 35.77 -23.56 6.21
N LYS A 57 35.53 -22.95 5.04
CA LYS A 57 35.60 -23.68 3.76
C LYS A 57 36.99 -24.32 3.61
N PRO A 58 37.10 -25.52 3.03
CA PRO A 58 38.39 -26.16 2.83
C PRO A 58 39.26 -25.29 1.91
N GLN A 59 40.27 -24.65 2.48
CA GLN A 59 41.33 -23.95 1.76
C GLN A 59 42.63 -24.74 1.88
N ILE A 60 43.45 -24.69 0.83
CA ILE A 60 44.78 -25.30 0.84
C ILE A 60 45.68 -24.40 1.69
N ARG A 61 46.12 -24.92 2.84
CA ARG A 61 47.00 -24.21 3.75
C ARG A 61 48.40 -24.83 3.77
N PHE A 62 49.43 -23.99 3.75
CA PHE A 62 50.82 -24.42 3.83
C PHE A 62 51.33 -24.29 5.28
N ASN A 63 51.83 -25.37 5.85
CA ASN A 63 52.43 -25.35 7.18
C ASN A 63 53.93 -25.07 7.10
N PHE A 64 54.36 -23.87 7.49
CA PHE A 64 55.76 -23.45 7.45
C PHE A 64 56.66 -24.26 8.41
N ASN A 65 56.07 -24.87 9.44
CA ASN A 65 56.78 -25.67 10.43
C ASN A 65 56.86 -27.17 10.05
N PHE A 66 56.36 -27.56 8.88
CA PHE A 66 56.38 -28.96 8.43
C PHE A 66 57.82 -29.50 8.31
N ASP A 67 58.74 -28.72 7.73
CA ASP A 67 60.17 -29.09 7.59
C ASP A 67 60.89 -29.15 8.95
N LYS A 68 60.52 -28.28 9.90
CA LYS A 68 61.09 -28.29 11.27
C LYS A 68 60.64 -29.51 12.07
N GLY A 69 59.39 -29.95 11.89
CA GLY A 69 58.85 -31.16 12.53
C GLY A 69 59.52 -32.44 12.03
N ILE A 70 59.88 -32.51 10.74
CA ILE A 70 60.62 -33.66 10.17
C ILE A 70 62.06 -33.71 10.71
N ARG A 71 62.68 -32.58 11.03
CA ARG A 71 64.04 -32.50 11.59
C ARG A 71 64.15 -32.79 13.09
N GLY A 72 63.04 -33.10 13.77
CA GLY A 72 63.06 -33.47 15.19
C GLY A 72 63.54 -32.37 16.13
N VAL A 73 63.41 -31.09 15.75
CA VAL A 73 63.73 -29.97 16.63
C VAL A 73 62.53 -29.72 17.53
N ASP A 74 62.53 -30.32 18.72
CA ASP A 74 61.54 -30.08 19.76
C ASP A 74 61.52 -28.61 20.16
N GLN A 75 60.37 -27.97 20.00
CA GLN A 75 60.14 -26.60 20.47
C GLN A 75 59.79 -26.62 21.96
N HIS A 76 60.76 -26.87 22.82
CA HIS A 76 60.65 -26.47 24.21
C HIS A 76 60.93 -24.97 24.31
N ASP A 77 59.88 -24.13 24.15
CA ASP A 77 59.96 -22.72 24.48
C ASP A 77 58.61 -22.22 25.02
N ASN A 78 58.43 -22.32 26.35
CA ASN A 78 57.38 -21.65 27.13
C ASN A 78 57.37 -20.10 26.95
N ARG A 79 58.31 -19.54 26.17
CA ARG A 79 58.38 -18.10 25.81
C ARG A 79 57.62 -17.76 24.52
N ARG A 80 57.23 -18.73 23.69
CA ARG A 80 56.52 -18.47 22.42
C ARG A 80 55.03 -18.17 22.60
N ASP A 81 54.39 -18.75 23.61
CA ASP A 81 52.97 -18.50 23.90
C ASP A 81 52.68 -17.03 24.21
N SER A 82 53.68 -16.30 24.74
CA SER A 82 53.62 -14.85 24.98
C SER A 82 53.61 -14.01 23.69
N LYS A 83 54.11 -14.54 22.55
CA LYS A 83 54.28 -13.82 21.28
C LYS A 83 53.33 -14.23 20.14
N THR A 84 52.52 -15.27 20.34
CA THR A 84 51.55 -15.70 19.31
C THR A 84 50.28 -14.84 19.39
N TYR A 85 49.88 -14.28 18.25
CA TYR A 85 48.64 -13.52 18.11
C TYR A 85 47.54 -14.42 17.58
N ASN A 86 46.77 -15.00 18.51
CA ASN A 86 45.52 -15.69 18.21
C ASN A 86 44.39 -14.68 17.95
N ARG A 87 43.37 -15.10 17.19
CA ARG A 87 42.19 -14.25 16.87
C ARG A 87 41.57 -13.63 18.12
N ASP A 88 41.37 -14.41 19.17
CA ASP A 88 40.76 -13.94 20.42
C ASP A 88 41.60 -12.86 21.10
N ARG A 89 42.92 -13.06 21.18
CA ARG A 89 43.86 -12.06 21.70
C ARG A 89 43.86 -10.78 20.88
N LEU A 90 43.78 -10.90 19.55
CA LEU A 90 43.70 -9.75 18.64
C LEU A 90 42.38 -8.99 18.81
N PHE A 91 41.24 -9.70 18.89
CA PHE A 91 39.92 -9.09 19.10
C PHE A 91 39.81 -8.44 20.48
N GLU A 92 40.38 -9.04 21.53
CA GLU A 92 40.43 -8.48 22.87
C GLU A 92 41.34 -7.25 22.96
N ALA A 93 42.53 -7.29 22.33
CA ALA A 93 43.44 -6.14 22.26
C ALA A 93 42.76 -4.94 21.58
N VAL A 94 42.09 -5.20 20.45
CA VAL A 94 41.35 -4.19 19.70
C VAL A 94 40.13 -3.65 20.46
N ALA A 95 39.38 -4.51 21.16
CA ALA A 95 38.24 -4.10 21.98
C ALA A 95 38.66 -3.29 23.21
N SER A 96 39.80 -3.66 23.83
CA SER A 96 40.38 -2.93 24.96
C SER A 96 41.03 -1.61 24.58
N ARG A 97 41.20 -1.32 23.28
CA ARG A 97 41.73 -0.06 22.73
C ARG A 97 43.17 0.25 23.16
N ASP A 98 43.90 -0.77 23.60
CA ASP A 98 45.24 -0.63 24.14
C ASP A 98 46.28 -0.92 23.06
N ILE A 99 47.03 0.12 22.67
CA ILE A 99 48.08 0.04 21.66
C ILE A 99 49.19 -0.92 22.11
N SER A 100 49.51 -0.92 23.41
CA SER A 100 50.63 -1.71 23.95
C SER A 100 50.44 -3.22 23.76
N LYS A 101 49.17 -3.69 23.69
CA LYS A 101 48.85 -5.10 23.45
C LYS A 101 49.09 -5.52 21.99
N LEU A 102 49.20 -4.58 21.05
CA LEU A 102 49.45 -4.82 19.63
C LEU A 102 50.93 -4.66 19.25
N ASP A 103 51.78 -4.24 20.19
CA ASP A 103 53.22 -4.09 19.96
C ASP A 103 53.89 -5.43 19.64
N GLY A 104 54.49 -5.53 18.45
CA GLY A 104 55.11 -6.75 17.93
C GLY A 104 54.24 -7.55 16.94
N LEU A 105 52.98 -7.16 16.71
CA LEU A 105 52.09 -7.81 15.74
C LEU A 105 52.66 -7.75 14.31
N GLN A 106 53.24 -6.62 13.93
CA GLN A 106 53.83 -6.43 12.60
C GLN A 106 54.98 -7.41 12.33
N GLU A 107 55.87 -7.60 13.30
CA GLU A 107 57.00 -8.52 13.17
C GLU A 107 56.52 -9.96 13.06
N TYR A 108 55.53 -10.34 13.87
CA TYR A 108 54.92 -11.66 13.85
C TYR A 108 54.26 -11.98 12.50
N LEU A 109 53.49 -11.04 11.94
CA LEU A 109 52.86 -11.22 10.62
C LEU A 109 53.91 -11.38 9.51
N ARG A 110 55.00 -10.59 9.56
CA ARG A 110 56.09 -10.67 8.58
C ARG A 110 56.85 -11.99 8.67
N GLN A 111 57.14 -12.46 9.88
CA GLN A 111 57.86 -13.72 10.11
C GLN A 111 57.08 -14.93 9.60
N ASN A 112 55.75 -14.90 9.74
CA ASN A 112 54.88 -16.00 9.35
C ASN A 112 54.25 -15.85 7.95
N MET A 113 54.57 -14.77 7.22
CA MET A 113 53.99 -14.44 5.90
C MET A 113 52.44 -14.40 5.91
N LYS A 114 51.87 -13.99 7.03
CA LYS A 114 50.43 -13.89 7.25
C LYS A 114 49.88 -12.52 6.89
N LYS A 115 48.60 -12.49 6.54
CA LYS A 115 47.86 -11.26 6.30
C LYS A 115 46.71 -11.12 7.30
N LEU A 116 46.35 -9.87 7.60
CA LEU A 116 45.19 -9.56 8.45
C LEU A 116 43.85 -9.90 7.76
N SER A 117 43.86 -10.07 6.43
CA SER A 117 42.73 -10.56 5.63
C SER A 117 42.57 -12.09 5.64
N ASP A 118 43.50 -12.85 6.20
CA ASP A 118 43.44 -14.31 6.15
C ASP A 118 42.20 -14.86 6.89
N SER A 119 41.71 -16.03 6.47
CA SER A 119 40.55 -16.67 7.08
C SER A 119 40.71 -16.96 8.57
N LEU A 120 41.96 -17.12 9.04
CA LEU A 120 42.30 -17.41 10.44
C LEU A 120 41.97 -16.26 11.40
N TYR A 121 41.98 -15.02 10.92
CA TYR A 121 41.70 -13.82 11.72
C TYR A 121 40.26 -13.33 11.57
N ARG A 122 39.40 -14.08 10.86
CA ARG A 122 38.00 -13.70 10.59
C ARG A 122 37.02 -14.60 11.36
N SER A 123 35.97 -14.00 11.92
CA SER A 123 34.80 -14.72 12.49
C SER A 123 33.57 -14.41 11.64
N TYR A 124 33.03 -15.35 10.86
CA TYR A 124 31.89 -15.06 9.96
C TYR A 124 32.13 -13.85 9.02
N GLY A 125 33.40 -13.65 8.63
CA GLY A 125 33.85 -12.49 7.84
C GLY A 125 34.15 -11.21 8.65
N LYS A 126 33.89 -11.18 9.96
CA LYS A 126 34.26 -10.08 10.87
C LYS A 126 35.77 -9.93 10.95
N THR A 127 36.30 -8.78 10.59
CA THR A 127 37.74 -8.47 10.72
C THR A 127 38.05 -7.79 12.05
N PRO A 128 39.33 -7.81 12.49
CA PRO A 128 39.78 -7.01 13.63
C PRO A 128 39.41 -5.53 13.47
N LEU A 129 39.47 -5.00 12.24
CA LEU A 129 39.07 -3.62 11.92
C LEU A 129 37.59 -3.36 12.23
N MET A 130 36.69 -4.28 11.87
CA MET A 130 35.26 -4.15 12.20
C MET A 130 35.03 -4.14 13.71
N LYS A 131 35.71 -5.02 14.47
CA LYS A 131 35.63 -5.05 15.94
C LYS A 131 36.18 -3.74 16.55
N ALA A 132 37.25 -3.18 15.97
CA ALA A 132 37.81 -1.89 16.40
C ALA A 132 36.82 -0.74 16.25
N LEU A 133 36.13 -0.68 15.11
CA LEU A 133 35.12 0.33 14.80
C LEU A 133 33.83 0.15 15.62
N LEU A 134 33.53 -1.06 16.08
CA LEU A 134 32.41 -1.29 17.00
C LEU A 134 32.69 -0.73 18.40
N HIS A 135 33.94 -0.69 18.85
CA HIS A 135 34.35 -0.18 20.17
C HIS A 135 35.06 1.19 20.10
N LEU A 136 34.30 2.27 19.90
CA LEU A 136 34.81 3.64 19.94
C LEU A 136 34.60 4.27 21.32
N LYS A 137 35.60 5.01 21.85
CA LYS A 137 35.42 5.95 22.98
C LYS A 137 35.44 7.36 22.41
N ASP A 138 34.46 8.19 22.71
CA ASP A 138 34.44 9.60 22.26
C ASP A 138 34.66 9.75 20.73
N GLY A 139 34.19 8.76 19.96
CA GLY A 139 34.34 8.72 18.49
C GLY A 139 35.72 8.30 17.97
N ARG A 140 36.68 7.91 18.82
CA ARG A 140 38.04 7.48 18.45
C ARG A 140 38.45 6.12 19.02
N ASN A 141 39.33 5.46 18.28
CA ASN A 141 40.07 4.25 18.61
C ASN A 141 41.39 4.24 17.81
N GLU A 142 42.51 4.48 18.49
CA GLU A 142 43.84 4.60 17.89
C GLU A 142 44.34 3.28 17.28
N THR A 143 43.81 2.14 17.76
CA THR A 143 44.13 0.81 17.20
C THR A 143 43.70 0.67 15.74
N VAL A 144 42.69 1.42 15.28
CA VAL A 144 42.23 1.41 13.88
C VAL A 144 43.33 1.93 12.95
N GLU A 145 43.99 3.03 13.30
CA GLU A 145 45.05 3.62 12.49
C GLU A 145 46.27 2.70 12.44
N MET A 146 46.65 2.12 13.58
CA MET A 146 47.73 1.14 13.65
C MET A 146 47.45 -0.10 12.79
N LEU A 147 46.24 -0.65 12.83
CA LEU A 147 45.88 -1.82 12.01
C LEU A 147 45.94 -1.51 10.51
N ILE A 148 45.54 -0.31 10.10
CA ILE A 148 45.61 0.14 8.71
C ILE A 148 47.07 0.33 8.29
N ASP A 149 47.94 0.95 9.11
CA ASP A 149 49.37 1.11 8.84
C ASP A 149 50.10 -0.25 8.73
N ILE A 150 49.78 -1.20 9.61
CA ILE A 150 50.29 -2.58 9.51
C ILE A 150 49.84 -3.22 8.19
N SER A 151 48.57 -3.05 7.81
CA SER A 151 48.04 -3.57 6.55
C SER A 151 48.68 -2.92 5.31
N GLU A 152 49.02 -1.62 5.39
CA GLU A 152 49.75 -0.87 4.35
C GLU A 152 51.14 -1.45 4.12
N LYS A 153 51.88 -1.66 5.20
CA LYS A 153 53.23 -2.25 5.14
C LYS A 153 53.21 -3.69 4.61
N MET A 154 52.12 -4.43 4.81
CA MET A 154 51.92 -5.77 4.26
C MET A 154 51.37 -5.80 2.83
N GLY A 155 50.93 -4.64 2.29
CA GLY A 155 50.39 -4.52 0.94
C GLY A 155 48.99 -5.11 0.75
N ASP A 156 48.18 -5.17 1.82
CA ASP A 156 46.91 -5.93 1.87
C ASP A 156 45.67 -5.07 2.19
N VAL A 157 45.84 -3.75 2.20
CA VAL A 157 44.86 -2.76 2.67
C VAL A 157 43.51 -2.86 1.96
N LYS A 158 43.52 -2.98 0.64
CA LYS A 158 42.30 -3.00 -0.16
C LYS A 158 41.43 -4.21 0.17
N GLU A 159 42.04 -5.36 0.39
CA GLU A 159 41.33 -6.59 0.76
C GLU A 159 40.88 -6.57 2.22
N PHE A 160 41.69 -5.96 3.10
CA PHE A 160 41.38 -5.83 4.52
C PHE A 160 40.22 -4.86 4.79
N VAL A 161 40.20 -3.70 4.12
CA VAL A 161 39.16 -2.67 4.27
C VAL A 161 37.84 -3.09 3.62
N ASN A 162 37.90 -3.76 2.46
CA ASN A 162 36.71 -4.22 1.74
C ASN A 162 36.26 -5.64 2.13
N ALA A 163 36.86 -6.21 3.17
CA ALA A 163 36.34 -7.43 3.76
C ALA A 163 34.89 -7.21 4.21
N ALA A 164 34.04 -8.20 3.94
CA ALA A 164 32.62 -8.15 4.24
C ALA A 164 32.20 -9.36 5.07
N TYR A 165 31.15 -9.19 5.87
CA TYR A 165 30.54 -10.31 6.59
C TYR A 165 30.01 -11.38 5.63
N THR A 166 30.27 -12.65 5.96
CA THR A 166 29.84 -13.83 5.19
C THR A 166 28.55 -14.46 5.72
N ASN A 167 28.17 -14.18 6.98
CA ASN A 167 26.94 -14.68 7.59
C ASN A 167 25.71 -14.26 6.77
N ASN A 168 24.77 -15.17 6.55
CA ASN A 168 23.49 -14.93 5.89
C ASN A 168 22.71 -13.74 6.50
N TYR A 169 22.84 -13.49 7.81
CA TYR A 169 22.13 -12.41 8.49
C TYR A 169 22.70 -11.01 8.20
N TYR A 170 24.02 -10.83 8.29
CA TYR A 170 24.73 -9.54 8.07
C TYR A 170 25.51 -9.47 6.74
N LYS A 171 25.20 -10.37 5.81
CA LYS A 171 25.93 -10.55 4.55
C LYS A 171 26.24 -9.22 3.84
N GLY A 172 27.50 -9.03 3.46
CA GLY A 172 27.92 -7.88 2.65
C GLY A 172 28.17 -6.58 3.43
N GLN A 173 27.93 -6.55 4.74
CA GLN A 173 28.32 -5.39 5.56
C GLN A 173 29.84 -5.27 5.63
N THR A 174 30.35 -4.05 5.47
CA THR A 174 31.80 -3.73 5.49
C THR A 174 32.16 -2.80 6.65
N ALA A 175 33.46 -2.61 6.89
CA ALA A 175 33.96 -1.63 7.85
C ALA A 175 33.42 -0.21 7.60
N LEU A 176 33.22 0.17 6.33
CA LEU A 176 32.66 1.47 5.95
C LEU A 176 31.22 1.65 6.46
N HIS A 177 30.37 0.61 6.36
CA HIS A 177 29.00 0.67 6.87
C HIS A 177 28.98 0.91 8.39
N ILE A 178 29.87 0.24 9.15
CA ILE A 178 29.97 0.41 10.60
C ILE A 178 30.46 1.82 10.96
N ALA A 179 31.47 2.35 10.24
CA ALA A 179 31.98 3.69 10.48
C ALA A 179 30.89 4.77 10.29
N ILE A 180 30.05 4.61 9.26
CA ILE A 180 28.89 5.46 9.01
C ILE A 180 27.85 5.30 10.13
N GLU A 181 27.49 4.08 10.52
CA GLU A 181 26.53 3.83 11.61
C GLU A 181 26.97 4.51 12.92
N ARG A 182 28.27 4.47 13.23
CA ARG A 182 28.87 5.10 14.42
C ARG A 182 29.03 6.62 14.32
N ARG A 183 28.64 7.25 13.20
CA ARG A 183 28.72 8.70 12.96
C ARG A 183 30.13 9.29 13.04
N SER A 184 31.17 8.52 12.71
CA SER A 184 32.55 8.99 12.74
C SER A 184 33.04 9.37 11.35
N ILE A 185 32.90 10.65 10.99
CA ILE A 185 33.37 11.17 9.69
C ILE A 185 34.88 10.98 9.51
N PHE A 186 35.66 11.06 10.59
CA PHE A 186 37.11 10.87 10.53
C PHE A 186 37.48 9.48 9.98
N TYR A 187 36.86 8.42 10.50
CA TYR A 187 37.10 7.07 10.00
C TYR A 187 36.54 6.85 8.60
N VAL A 188 35.42 7.47 8.24
CA VAL A 188 34.91 7.42 6.86
C VAL A 188 35.93 8.01 5.89
N LYS A 189 36.49 9.19 6.20
CA LYS A 189 37.53 9.82 5.38
C LYS A 189 38.78 8.96 5.27
N LEU A 190 39.24 8.40 6.40
CA LEU A 190 40.40 7.52 6.45
C LEU A 190 40.18 6.27 5.59
N LEU A 191 39.06 5.55 5.77
CA LEU A 191 38.77 4.32 5.03
C LEU A 191 38.69 4.57 3.52
N VAL A 192 38.01 5.65 3.09
CA VAL A 192 37.91 5.99 1.66
C VAL A 192 39.27 6.37 1.08
N SER A 193 40.10 7.13 1.80
CA SER A 193 41.47 7.47 1.36
C SER A 193 42.37 6.24 1.16
N LYS A 194 42.09 5.17 1.91
CA LYS A 194 42.83 3.89 1.89
C LYS A 194 42.23 2.88 0.89
N GLY A 195 41.23 3.27 0.10
CA GLY A 195 40.65 2.45 -0.96
C GLY A 195 39.43 1.62 -0.55
N ALA A 196 38.64 2.09 0.42
CA ALA A 196 37.31 1.52 0.68
C ALA A 196 36.37 1.75 -0.51
N ASP A 197 35.72 0.68 -0.97
CA ASP A 197 34.72 0.75 -2.03
C ASP A 197 33.39 1.29 -1.49
N VAL A 198 32.94 2.40 -2.09
CA VAL A 198 31.68 3.08 -1.72
C VAL A 198 30.45 2.41 -2.32
N HIS A 199 30.61 1.43 -3.21
CA HIS A 199 29.52 0.74 -3.91
C HIS A 199 29.21 -0.67 -3.37
N VAL A 200 29.80 -1.05 -2.24
CA VAL A 200 29.55 -2.36 -1.65
C VAL A 200 28.11 -2.46 -1.15
N ARG A 201 27.49 -3.63 -1.30
CA ARG A 201 26.08 -3.87 -0.97
C ARG A 201 25.93 -4.81 0.21
N ALA A 202 25.32 -4.30 1.28
CA ALA A 202 24.90 -5.08 2.44
C ALA A 202 23.55 -5.75 2.20
N CYS A 203 23.57 -6.96 1.63
CA CYS A 203 22.38 -7.73 1.20
C CYS A 203 21.90 -8.80 2.21
N GLY A 204 22.39 -8.77 3.44
CA GLY A 204 21.99 -9.70 4.50
C GLY A 204 20.50 -9.64 4.85
N LYS A 205 19.97 -10.72 5.43
CA LYS A 205 18.55 -10.80 5.84
C LYS A 205 18.14 -9.68 6.79
N PHE A 206 19.05 -9.20 7.64
CA PHE A 206 18.81 -8.07 8.55
C PHE A 206 18.53 -6.75 7.83
N PHE A 207 19.15 -6.57 6.66
CA PHE A 207 19.04 -5.35 5.87
C PHE A 207 17.87 -5.38 4.87
N GLN A 208 17.09 -6.46 4.86
CA GLN A 208 15.93 -6.63 3.99
C GLN A 208 14.63 -6.57 4.79
N PRO A 209 13.56 -6.00 4.21
CA PRO A 209 12.27 -5.90 4.90
C PRO A 209 11.68 -7.29 5.14
N HIS A 210 11.46 -7.64 6.42
CA HIS A 210 10.81 -8.89 6.83
C HIS A 210 9.93 -8.66 8.07
N LYS A 211 9.14 -9.64 8.50
CA LYS A 211 8.21 -9.46 9.64
C LYS A 211 8.88 -9.34 11.03
N GLY A 212 10.20 -9.48 11.11
CA GLY A 212 10.99 -9.47 12.35
C GLY A 212 11.76 -8.15 12.56
N PRO A 213 12.77 -8.11 13.44
CA PRO A 213 13.63 -6.94 13.60
C PRO A 213 14.55 -6.79 12.37
N TYR A 214 14.38 -5.72 11.62
CA TYR A 214 15.21 -5.38 10.46
C TYR A 214 15.47 -3.88 10.39
N PHE A 215 16.51 -3.52 9.64
CA PHE A 215 16.80 -2.13 9.32
C PHE A 215 17.14 -2.01 7.83
N TYR A 216 16.15 -1.59 7.04
CA TYR A 216 16.32 -1.39 5.61
C TYR A 216 16.76 0.04 5.31
N PHE A 217 17.89 0.18 4.61
CA PHE A 217 18.45 1.48 4.20
C PHE A 217 18.92 1.50 2.74
N GLY A 218 18.56 0.51 1.92
CA GLY A 218 18.97 0.46 0.49
C GLY A 218 20.35 -0.13 0.21
N GLU A 219 20.89 -0.94 1.13
CA GLU A 219 22.13 -1.75 1.03
C GLU A 219 23.45 -1.00 0.77
N LEU A 220 23.43 0.27 0.36
CA LEU A 220 24.61 1.04 -0.04
C LEU A 220 25.10 1.96 1.10
N PRO A 221 26.41 2.25 1.19
CA PRO A 221 26.96 3.21 2.14
C PRO A 221 26.36 4.61 2.01
N LEU A 222 26.15 5.08 0.77
CA LEU A 222 25.55 6.39 0.50
C LEU A 222 24.11 6.46 1.00
N SER A 223 23.32 5.40 0.78
CA SER A 223 21.93 5.37 1.25
C SER A 223 21.85 5.24 2.76
N LEU A 224 22.77 4.50 3.40
CA LEU A 224 22.89 4.44 4.85
C LEU A 224 23.20 5.82 5.47
N ALA A 225 24.16 6.56 4.90
CA ALA A 225 24.52 7.89 5.37
C ALA A 225 23.32 8.87 5.26
N ALA A 226 22.56 8.77 4.16
CA ALA A 226 21.34 9.55 3.97
C ALA A 226 20.25 9.19 4.99
N CYS A 227 19.96 7.90 5.18
CA CYS A 227 18.94 7.41 6.11
C CYS A 227 19.25 7.68 7.59
N THR A 228 20.53 7.83 7.95
CA THR A 228 20.98 8.08 9.34
C THR A 228 21.12 9.58 9.68
N ASN A 229 20.70 10.46 8.78
CA ASN A 229 20.77 11.92 8.89
C ASN A 229 22.20 12.46 9.08
N GLN A 230 23.13 12.05 8.20
CA GLN A 230 24.53 12.49 8.23
C GLN A 230 24.88 13.32 6.99
N PRO A 231 24.55 14.63 7.00
CA PRO A 231 24.77 15.50 5.84
C PRO A 231 26.24 15.54 5.42
N ASP A 232 27.16 15.74 6.38
CA ASP A 232 28.59 15.90 6.10
C ASP A 232 29.23 14.66 5.45
N VAL A 233 28.74 13.47 5.82
CA VAL A 233 29.19 12.20 5.24
C VAL A 233 28.66 12.03 3.83
N VAL A 234 27.42 12.44 3.57
CA VAL A 234 26.83 12.41 2.21
C VAL A 234 27.58 13.36 1.28
N ASP A 235 27.88 14.59 1.71
CA ASP A 235 28.67 15.52 0.91
C ASP A 235 30.04 14.95 0.57
N PHE A 236 30.72 14.40 1.57
CA PHE A 236 32.01 13.76 1.37
C PHE A 236 31.88 12.61 0.37
N LEU A 237 31.02 11.61 0.62
CA LEU A 237 30.88 10.46 -0.27
C LEU A 237 30.56 10.83 -1.73
N MET A 238 29.78 11.89 -1.97
CA MET A 238 29.45 12.35 -3.32
C MET A 238 30.55 13.22 -3.95
N ASP A 239 31.21 14.08 -3.17
CA ASP A 239 32.23 15.04 -3.61
C ASP A 239 33.63 14.66 -3.10
N ASN A 240 34.10 13.49 -3.54
CA ASN A 240 35.42 12.96 -3.23
C ASN A 240 36.37 12.96 -4.44
N GLU A 241 37.67 13.06 -4.15
CA GLU A 241 38.75 12.95 -5.14
C GLU A 241 39.11 11.50 -5.48
N TYR A 242 38.86 10.57 -4.56
CA TYR A 242 39.18 9.15 -4.71
C TYR A 242 38.10 8.43 -5.53
N GLN A 243 37.04 7.95 -4.88
CA GLN A 243 35.93 7.24 -5.50
C GLN A 243 34.62 7.93 -5.12
N ARG A 244 33.95 8.53 -6.12
CA ARG A 244 32.68 9.22 -5.92
C ARG A 244 31.53 8.24 -5.86
N ALA A 245 30.64 8.41 -4.89
CA ALA A 245 29.43 7.62 -4.80
C ALA A 245 28.40 8.11 -5.83
N ASP A 246 28.17 7.32 -6.87
CA ASP A 246 27.08 7.50 -7.82
C ASP A 246 25.70 7.24 -7.17
N ALA A 247 24.85 8.27 -7.15
CA ALA A 247 23.49 8.21 -6.64
C ALA A 247 22.54 7.34 -7.50
N LYS A 248 22.92 7.02 -8.74
CA LYS A 248 22.13 6.15 -9.64
C LYS A 248 22.19 4.68 -9.26
N MET A 249 23.17 4.29 -8.45
CA MET A 249 23.34 2.90 -8.07
C MET A 249 22.10 2.37 -7.34
N VAL A 250 21.76 1.13 -7.66
CA VAL A 250 20.56 0.47 -7.15
C VAL A 250 20.92 -0.71 -6.27
N ASP A 251 20.04 -0.99 -5.31
CA ASP A 251 20.13 -2.12 -4.40
C ASP A 251 19.62 -3.44 -5.03
N SER A 252 19.37 -4.46 -4.21
CA SER A 252 18.84 -5.77 -4.66
C SER A 252 17.39 -5.73 -5.12
N GLN A 253 16.63 -4.74 -4.69
CA GLN A 253 15.24 -4.50 -5.08
C GLN A 253 15.11 -3.50 -6.25
N GLY A 254 16.22 -2.95 -6.74
CA GLY A 254 16.23 -1.90 -7.76
C GLY A 254 15.96 -0.50 -7.19
N ASN A 255 15.98 -0.33 -5.88
CA ASN A 255 15.76 0.93 -5.20
C ASN A 255 17.06 1.75 -5.22
N THR A 256 16.91 3.03 -5.57
CA THR A 256 17.98 4.04 -5.44
C THR A 256 18.01 4.60 -4.01
N VAL A 257 18.96 5.51 -3.73
CA VAL A 257 19.04 6.25 -2.46
C VAL A 257 17.71 6.96 -2.13
N LEU A 258 17.04 7.54 -3.13
CA LEU A 258 15.76 8.23 -2.94
C LEU A 258 14.65 7.27 -2.51
N HIS A 259 14.60 6.07 -3.10
CA HIS A 259 13.65 5.05 -2.69
C HIS A 259 13.91 4.54 -1.27
N ALA A 260 15.19 4.43 -0.88
CA ALA A 260 15.56 4.07 0.49
C ALA A 260 15.07 5.10 1.51
N LEU A 261 15.22 6.40 1.22
CA LEU A 261 14.67 7.48 2.04
C LEU A 261 13.15 7.39 2.17
N VAL A 262 12.44 7.11 1.07
CA VAL A 262 10.98 6.92 1.09
C VAL A 262 10.55 5.74 1.97
N MET A 263 11.33 4.67 2.00
CA MET A 263 11.03 3.49 2.83
C MET A 263 11.26 3.76 4.32
N VAL A 264 12.28 4.53 4.68
CA VAL A 264 12.61 4.91 6.08
C VAL A 264 11.68 6.00 6.61
N ALA A 265 11.09 6.80 5.72
CA ALA A 265 10.15 7.84 6.11
C ALA A 265 9.01 7.31 6.96
N ASP A 266 8.65 8.03 8.01
CA ASP A 266 7.39 7.88 8.73
C ASP A 266 6.59 9.19 8.62
N ASN A 267 5.37 9.19 9.18
CA ASN A 267 4.51 10.36 9.19
C ASN A 267 4.79 11.29 10.40
N SER A 268 5.90 11.10 11.13
CA SER A 268 6.34 11.99 12.19
C SER A 268 6.95 13.25 11.59
N LYS A 269 6.69 14.41 12.21
CA LYS A 269 7.16 15.71 11.74
C LYS A 269 8.69 15.78 11.71
N CYS A 270 9.35 15.38 12.80
CA CYS A 270 10.82 15.42 12.89
C CYS A 270 11.49 14.53 11.83
N ASN A 271 10.90 13.36 11.56
CA ASN A 271 11.43 12.44 10.56
C ASN A 271 11.27 13.02 9.15
N THR A 272 10.06 13.53 8.87
CA THR A 272 9.74 14.17 7.58
C THR A 272 10.69 15.33 7.28
N GLU A 273 10.96 16.22 8.25
CA GLU A 273 11.86 17.36 8.06
C GLU A 273 13.30 16.94 7.70
N PHE A 274 13.87 15.95 8.41
CA PHE A 274 15.22 15.50 8.07
C PHE A 274 15.25 14.79 6.71
N ILE A 275 14.25 13.98 6.36
CA ILE A 275 14.22 13.29 5.08
C ILE A 275 14.08 14.29 3.94
N VAL A 276 13.20 15.28 4.10
CA VAL A 276 13.02 16.36 3.11
C VAL A 276 14.32 17.10 2.87
N SER A 277 15.00 17.54 3.93
CA SER A 277 16.29 18.23 3.80
C SER A 277 17.37 17.37 3.14
N MET A 278 17.45 16.08 3.49
CA MET A 278 18.40 15.14 2.90
C MET A 278 18.08 14.85 1.42
N TYR A 279 16.80 14.66 1.10
CA TYR A 279 16.31 14.40 -0.24
C TYR A 279 16.65 15.56 -1.18
N ASP A 280 16.34 16.80 -0.76
CA ASP A 280 16.65 18.00 -1.54
C ASP A 280 18.16 18.21 -1.70
N ARG A 281 18.94 17.90 -0.66
CA ARG A 281 20.40 18.00 -0.69
C ARG A 281 21.02 17.04 -1.71
N ILE A 282 20.62 15.77 -1.72
CA ILE A 282 21.10 14.78 -2.68
C ILE A 282 20.74 15.18 -4.11
N LEU A 283 19.54 15.73 -4.32
CA LEU A 283 19.13 16.24 -5.62
C LEU A 283 19.99 17.43 -6.08
N LYS A 284 20.25 18.41 -5.21
CA LYS A 284 21.11 19.57 -5.53
C LYS A 284 22.53 19.14 -5.90
N ILE A 285 23.14 18.25 -5.11
CA ILE A 285 24.49 17.71 -5.38
C ILE A 285 24.50 16.94 -6.70
N THR A 286 23.51 16.10 -6.94
CA THR A 286 23.40 15.32 -8.18
C THR A 286 23.23 16.22 -9.40
N ALA A 287 22.42 17.29 -9.31
CA ALA A 287 22.26 18.24 -10.40
C ALA A 287 23.57 19.01 -10.70
N ARG A 288 24.35 19.34 -9.67
CA ARG A 288 25.66 19.98 -9.83
C ARG A 288 26.68 19.05 -10.51
N LEU A 289 26.71 17.77 -10.12
CA LEU A 289 27.67 16.79 -10.66
C LEU A 289 27.26 16.22 -12.03
N TYR A 290 25.96 15.96 -12.21
CA TYR A 290 25.39 15.26 -13.37
C TYR A 290 24.11 15.95 -13.88
N PRO A 291 24.21 17.12 -14.54
CA PRO A 291 23.05 17.94 -14.91
C PRO A 291 22.08 17.31 -15.92
N LYS A 292 22.49 16.26 -16.63
CA LYS A 292 21.62 15.54 -17.60
C LYS A 292 20.80 14.42 -16.97
N VAL A 293 21.09 14.03 -15.73
CA VAL A 293 20.50 12.85 -15.09
C VAL A 293 19.32 13.27 -14.23
N GLN A 294 18.14 12.74 -14.54
CA GLN A 294 16.94 12.91 -13.71
C GLN A 294 16.80 11.72 -12.76
N LEU A 295 17.32 11.88 -11.54
CA LEU A 295 17.33 10.81 -10.53
C LEU A 295 15.93 10.31 -10.14
N GLU A 296 14.92 11.19 -10.20
CA GLU A 296 13.53 10.86 -9.84
C GLU A 296 12.80 9.97 -10.86
N ASN A 297 13.31 9.90 -12.10
CA ASN A 297 12.68 9.13 -13.17
C ASN A 297 13.17 7.67 -13.21
N ILE A 298 14.16 7.32 -12.39
CA ILE A 298 14.63 5.94 -12.27
C ILE A 298 13.57 5.13 -11.51
N GLU A 299 13.13 4.04 -12.12
CA GLU A 299 12.14 3.13 -11.54
C GLU A 299 12.83 1.94 -10.88
N ASN A 300 12.22 1.41 -9.82
CA ASN A 300 12.65 0.16 -9.20
C ASN A 300 12.19 -1.06 -9.99
N LYS A 301 12.52 -2.28 -9.51
CA LYS A 301 12.08 -3.53 -10.16
C LYS A 301 10.55 -3.70 -10.24
N LYS A 302 9.78 -2.94 -9.46
CA LYS A 302 8.31 -2.91 -9.49
C LYS A 302 7.74 -1.85 -10.45
N GLY A 303 8.59 -1.10 -11.16
CA GLY A 303 8.16 0.01 -12.03
C GLY A 303 7.65 1.23 -11.26
N LEU A 304 8.10 1.42 -10.01
CA LEU A 304 7.76 2.57 -9.17
C LEU A 304 8.93 3.54 -9.14
N THR A 305 8.67 4.82 -9.42
CA THR A 305 9.57 5.94 -9.12
C THR A 305 9.50 6.29 -7.63
N PRO A 306 10.40 7.13 -7.07
CA PRO A 306 10.35 7.52 -5.66
C PRO A 306 9.01 8.17 -5.29
N LEU A 307 8.41 8.95 -6.20
CA LEU A 307 7.08 9.52 -6.03
C LEU A 307 5.98 8.45 -6.01
N LYS A 308 5.99 7.53 -6.99
CA LYS A 308 5.03 6.42 -7.04
C LYS A 308 5.18 5.50 -5.81
N MET A 309 6.39 5.33 -5.30
CA MET A 309 6.67 4.58 -4.08
C MET A 309 6.13 5.30 -2.84
N ALA A 310 6.33 6.61 -2.71
CA ALA A 310 5.81 7.39 -1.59
C ALA A 310 4.26 7.34 -1.54
N ALA A 311 3.63 7.36 -2.72
CA ALA A 311 2.21 7.12 -2.88
C ALA A 311 1.81 5.71 -2.42
N HIS A 312 2.53 4.68 -2.87
CA HIS A 312 2.24 3.28 -2.51
C HIS A 312 2.47 2.97 -1.03
N THR A 313 3.42 3.62 -0.35
CA THR A 313 3.72 3.37 1.07
C THR A 313 2.94 4.27 2.03
N GLY A 314 2.17 5.24 1.53
CA GLY A 314 1.32 6.10 2.34
C GLY A 314 2.09 7.18 3.12
N LYS A 315 3.21 7.68 2.58
CA LYS A 315 4.07 8.66 3.26
C LYS A 315 3.64 10.08 2.91
N THR A 316 2.67 10.61 3.65
CA THR A 316 1.98 11.89 3.33
C THR A 316 2.92 13.09 3.30
N GLY A 317 3.78 13.23 4.32
CA GLY A 317 4.68 14.38 4.45
C GLY A 317 5.68 14.50 3.30
N LEU A 318 6.40 13.42 3.00
CA LEU A 318 7.36 13.38 1.89
C LEU A 318 6.66 13.52 0.53
N PHE A 319 5.49 12.89 0.36
CA PHE A 319 4.70 12.99 -0.86
C PHE A 319 4.27 14.43 -1.15
N SER A 320 3.73 15.12 -0.13
CA SER A 320 3.33 16.53 -0.20
C SER A 320 4.52 17.43 -0.54
N HIS A 321 5.69 17.18 0.08
CA HIS A 321 6.91 17.92 -0.22
C HIS A 321 7.35 17.76 -1.68
N ILE A 322 7.41 16.53 -2.19
CA ILE A 322 7.84 16.29 -3.58
C ILE A 322 6.94 17.04 -4.57
N LEU A 323 5.61 16.99 -4.39
CA LEU A 323 4.66 17.68 -5.28
C LEU A 323 4.76 19.21 -5.21
N ARG A 324 4.96 19.77 -4.01
CA ARG A 324 5.03 21.22 -3.78
C ARG A 324 6.44 21.81 -3.89
N ARG A 325 7.43 21.00 -4.29
CA ARG A 325 8.84 21.40 -4.30
C ARG A 325 9.12 22.52 -5.30
N GLU A 326 9.72 23.59 -4.79
CA GLU A 326 10.17 24.77 -5.54
C GLU A 326 11.65 25.06 -5.21
N PHE A 327 12.50 25.15 -6.23
CA PHE A 327 13.91 25.54 -6.11
C PHE A 327 14.10 26.91 -6.76
N GLN A 328 14.69 27.84 -6.02
CA GLN A 328 14.92 29.21 -6.50
C GLN A 328 16.22 29.35 -7.31
N GLU A 329 17.18 28.44 -7.12
CA GLU A 329 18.48 28.48 -7.79
C GLU A 329 18.34 28.15 -9.29
N THR A 330 18.92 28.98 -10.16
CA THR A 330 18.81 28.85 -11.63
C THR A 330 19.33 27.52 -12.17
N GLY A 331 20.36 26.94 -11.54
CA GLY A 331 20.93 25.64 -11.91
C GLY A 331 20.05 24.44 -11.55
N THR A 332 19.19 24.55 -10.53
CA THR A 332 18.36 23.44 -10.02
C THR A 332 16.86 23.63 -10.30
N LYS A 333 16.46 24.73 -10.95
CA LYS A 333 15.07 25.03 -11.32
C LYS A 333 14.39 23.92 -12.15
N HIS A 334 15.14 23.17 -12.96
CA HIS A 334 14.60 22.03 -13.72
C HIS A 334 14.12 20.88 -12.82
N LEU A 335 14.51 20.82 -11.55
CA LEU A 335 14.07 19.78 -10.61
C LEU A 335 12.79 20.17 -9.86
N SER A 336 12.35 21.42 -9.96
CA SER A 336 11.12 21.89 -9.32
C SER A 336 9.90 21.27 -9.97
N ARG A 337 8.86 21.05 -9.17
CA ARG A 337 7.55 20.58 -9.63
C ARG A 337 6.48 21.65 -9.48
N LYS A 338 6.65 22.56 -8.52
CA LYS A 338 5.87 23.79 -8.38
C LYS A 338 6.67 24.94 -8.97
N PHE A 339 6.04 25.69 -9.87
CA PHE A 339 6.57 26.91 -10.44
C PHE A 339 5.58 28.05 -10.22
N THR A 340 6.06 29.24 -9.91
CA THR A 340 5.21 30.42 -9.84
C THR A 340 5.15 31.09 -11.22
N GLU A 341 3.98 31.08 -11.86
CA GLU A 341 3.77 31.71 -13.16
C GLU A 341 3.81 33.22 -12.98
N TRP A 342 2.85 33.76 -12.21
CA TRP A 342 2.78 35.17 -11.86
C TRP A 342 2.27 35.32 -10.43
N VAL A 343 2.58 36.47 -9.82
CA VAL A 343 2.10 36.85 -8.49
C VAL A 343 1.59 38.27 -8.57
N TYR A 344 0.31 38.46 -8.24
CA TYR A 344 -0.34 39.76 -8.16
C TYR A 344 -0.91 39.94 -6.75
N GLY A 345 -0.14 40.62 -5.92
CA GLY A 345 -0.52 40.86 -4.54
C GLY A 345 -0.68 39.56 -3.74
N PRO A 346 -1.85 39.32 -3.10
CA PRO A 346 -2.14 38.08 -2.39
C PRO A 346 -2.48 36.90 -3.32
N VAL A 347 -2.69 37.14 -4.62
CA VAL A 347 -3.05 36.10 -5.59
C VAL A 347 -1.80 35.57 -6.28
N HIS A 348 -1.56 34.27 -6.11
CA HIS A 348 -0.44 33.55 -6.69
C HIS A 348 -0.96 32.55 -7.71
N CYS A 349 -0.37 32.56 -8.91
CA CYS A 349 -0.64 31.53 -9.90
C CYS A 349 0.51 30.53 -9.92
N SER A 350 0.24 29.32 -9.46
CA SER A 350 1.20 28.23 -9.37
C SER A 350 0.94 27.20 -10.46
N LEU A 351 2.01 26.76 -11.12
CA LEU A 351 2.03 25.68 -12.11
C LEU A 351 2.61 24.43 -11.46
N TYR A 352 1.84 23.34 -11.44
CA TYR A 352 2.26 22.04 -10.93
C TYR A 352 2.54 21.07 -12.09
N ASP A 353 3.71 20.43 -12.09
CA ASP A 353 4.07 19.41 -13.07
C ASP A 353 3.19 18.15 -12.92
N LEU A 354 2.52 17.75 -14.01
CA LEU A 354 1.64 16.58 -14.04
C LEU A 354 2.35 15.27 -14.38
N ALA A 355 3.66 15.29 -14.65
CA ALA A 355 4.43 14.08 -14.96
C ALA A 355 4.31 13.02 -13.86
N SER A 356 3.96 11.78 -14.24
CA SER A 356 3.66 10.66 -13.34
C SER A 356 2.45 10.81 -12.42
N VAL A 357 1.78 11.96 -12.39
CA VAL A 357 0.62 12.23 -11.55
C VAL A 357 -0.69 11.94 -12.30
N ASP A 358 -0.79 12.43 -13.52
CA ASP A 358 -2.01 12.34 -14.33
C ASP A 358 -2.34 10.88 -14.74
N SER A 359 -3.64 10.57 -14.81
CA SER A 359 -4.21 9.26 -15.15
C SER A 359 -3.92 8.78 -16.57
N TYR A 360 -3.39 9.65 -17.42
CA TYR A 360 -2.98 9.31 -18.78
C TYR A 360 -1.87 8.24 -18.80
N GLU A 361 -0.98 8.23 -17.81
CA GLU A 361 0.03 7.18 -17.65
C GLU A 361 -0.57 5.91 -17.02
N GLU A 362 -0.10 4.72 -17.42
CA GLU A 362 -0.66 3.46 -16.91
C GLU A 362 -0.40 3.24 -15.41
N ASN A 363 0.80 3.55 -14.93
CA ASN A 363 1.18 3.48 -13.51
C ASN A 363 1.21 4.89 -12.87
N SER A 364 0.14 5.66 -13.03
CA SER A 364 0.07 7.00 -12.45
C SER A 364 -0.11 6.97 -10.94
N VAL A 365 0.38 8.02 -10.26
CA VAL A 365 0.17 8.21 -8.83
C VAL A 365 -1.32 8.20 -8.49
N LEU A 366 -2.16 8.85 -9.30
CA LEU A 366 -3.60 8.89 -9.07
C LEU A 366 -4.23 7.49 -9.13
N LYS A 367 -3.84 6.64 -10.10
CA LYS A 367 -4.29 5.24 -10.17
C LYS A 367 -3.79 4.42 -8.98
N ILE A 368 -2.54 4.60 -8.55
CA ILE A 368 -1.97 3.89 -7.40
C ILE A 368 -2.70 4.25 -6.11
N LEU A 369 -2.98 5.53 -5.86
CA LEU A 369 -3.71 5.98 -4.67
C LEU A 369 -5.18 5.53 -4.65
N ILE A 370 -5.81 5.46 -5.83
CA ILE A 370 -7.25 5.15 -5.96
C ILE A 370 -7.52 3.63 -5.98
N TYR A 371 -6.63 2.82 -6.56
CA TYR A 371 -6.79 1.36 -6.57
C TYR A 371 -5.97 0.64 -5.49
N GLY A 372 -5.01 1.31 -4.84
CA GLY A 372 -4.23 0.77 -3.73
C GLY A 372 -5.01 0.79 -2.41
N SER A 373 -5.79 -0.26 -2.14
CA SER A 373 -6.57 -0.41 -0.90
C SER A 373 -5.71 -0.61 0.34
N ASP A 374 -4.47 -1.08 0.18
CA ASP A 374 -3.54 -1.41 1.27
C ASP A 374 -2.77 -0.18 1.81
N ILE A 375 -3.00 1.01 1.25
CA ILE A 375 -2.22 2.21 1.54
C ILE A 375 -2.79 2.94 2.78
N PRO A 376 -2.00 3.15 3.84
CA PRO A 376 -2.45 3.93 5.00
C PRO A 376 -2.60 5.42 4.62
N ASN A 377 -3.56 6.11 5.24
CA ASN A 377 -3.80 7.56 5.07
C ASN A 377 -3.99 8.06 3.63
N ARG A 378 -4.41 7.19 2.70
CA ARG A 378 -4.63 7.56 1.29
C ARG A 378 -5.64 8.70 1.08
N HIS A 379 -6.61 8.86 1.98
CA HIS A 379 -7.60 9.94 1.92
C HIS A 379 -6.94 11.30 2.18
N GLU A 380 -6.03 11.40 3.17
CA GLU A 380 -5.22 12.58 3.44
C GLU A 380 -4.31 12.93 2.26
N MET A 381 -3.74 11.91 1.60
CA MET A 381 -2.89 12.13 0.41
C MET A 381 -3.65 12.76 -0.75
N LEU A 382 -4.92 12.42 -0.97
CA LEU A 382 -5.73 13.02 -2.03
C LEU A 382 -6.12 14.47 -1.75
N GLU A 383 -6.09 14.89 -0.49
CA GLU A 383 -6.36 16.28 -0.11
C GLU A 383 -5.16 17.21 -0.34
N THR A 384 -4.00 16.65 -0.68
CA THR A 384 -2.83 17.45 -1.06
C THR A 384 -3.07 18.20 -2.37
N GLU A 385 -2.69 19.47 -2.42
CA GLU A 385 -2.58 20.21 -3.68
C GLU A 385 -1.36 19.68 -4.45
N PRO A 386 -1.47 19.35 -5.75
CA PRO A 386 -2.50 19.75 -6.72
C PRO A 386 -3.65 18.75 -6.95
N LEU A 387 -3.65 17.59 -6.29
CA LEU A 387 -4.55 16.49 -6.62
C LEU A 387 -6.02 16.84 -6.45
N ILE A 388 -6.37 17.53 -5.36
CA ILE A 388 -7.75 17.92 -5.08
C ILE A 388 -8.32 18.83 -6.18
N GLN A 389 -7.55 19.82 -6.61
CA GLN A 389 -7.97 20.76 -7.65
C GLN A 389 -8.00 20.09 -9.04
N LEU A 390 -7.06 19.19 -9.31
CA LEU A 390 -7.04 18.39 -10.53
C LEU A 390 -8.30 17.52 -10.65
N LEU A 391 -8.71 16.87 -9.55
CA LEU A 391 -9.92 16.06 -9.51
C LEU A 391 -11.18 16.91 -9.67
N GLU A 392 -11.21 18.10 -9.08
CA GLU A 392 -12.32 19.05 -9.21
C GLU A 392 -12.47 19.55 -10.67
N GLU A 393 -11.36 19.87 -11.34
CA GLU A 393 -11.41 20.28 -12.76
C GLU A 393 -11.88 19.12 -13.65
N LYS A 394 -11.42 17.89 -13.41
CA LYS A 394 -11.91 16.70 -14.13
C LYS A 394 -13.40 16.48 -13.93
N TRP A 395 -13.88 16.68 -12.71
CA TRP A 395 -15.31 16.58 -12.41
C TRP A 395 -16.14 17.58 -13.21
N ASN A 396 -15.75 18.86 -13.18
CA ASN A 396 -16.48 19.94 -13.83
C ASN A 396 -16.42 19.86 -15.36
N ARG A 397 -15.30 19.37 -15.92
CA ARG A 397 -15.09 19.34 -17.37
C ARG A 397 -15.83 18.22 -18.09
N PHE A 398 -15.89 17.02 -17.51
CA PHE A 398 -16.57 15.88 -18.16
C PHE A 398 -17.31 14.95 -17.20
N ALA A 399 -16.77 14.68 -16.00
CA ALA A 399 -17.30 13.60 -15.18
C ALA A 399 -18.70 13.89 -14.68
N SER A 400 -19.01 15.12 -14.28
CA SER A 400 -20.34 15.55 -13.82
C SER A 400 -21.42 15.32 -14.89
N GLY A 401 -21.15 15.73 -16.14
CA GLY A 401 -22.09 15.55 -17.25
C GLY A 401 -22.32 14.08 -17.60
N MET A 402 -21.25 13.28 -17.67
CA MET A 402 -21.37 11.83 -17.89
C MET A 402 -22.06 11.10 -16.74
N PHE A 403 -21.78 11.51 -15.51
CA PHE A 403 -22.37 10.92 -14.31
C PHE A 403 -23.87 11.20 -14.26
N PHE A 404 -24.29 12.44 -14.56
CA PHE A 404 -25.69 12.81 -14.66
C PHE A 404 -26.43 12.05 -15.78
N PHE A 405 -25.79 11.89 -16.94
CA PHE A 405 -26.36 11.08 -18.03
C PHE A 405 -26.53 9.60 -17.62
N ASN A 406 -25.54 9.03 -16.93
CA ASN A 406 -25.63 7.66 -16.39
C ASN A 406 -26.74 7.53 -15.36
N PHE A 407 -26.93 8.53 -14.49
CA PHE A 407 -28.04 8.59 -13.54
C PHE A 407 -29.40 8.57 -14.27
N LEU A 408 -29.56 9.41 -15.29
CA LEU A 408 -30.79 9.48 -16.07
C LEU A 408 -31.07 8.14 -16.79
N SER A 409 -30.03 7.54 -17.39
CA SER A 409 -30.14 6.22 -18.02
C SER A 409 -30.53 5.12 -17.03
N TYR A 410 -30.01 5.16 -15.79
CA TYR A 410 -30.37 4.21 -14.76
C TYR A 410 -31.81 4.39 -14.27
N LEU A 411 -32.26 5.64 -14.13
CA LEU A 411 -33.65 5.95 -13.77
C LEU A 411 -34.63 5.44 -14.83
N VAL A 412 -34.32 5.62 -16.11
CA VAL A 412 -35.13 5.06 -17.21
C VAL A 412 -35.16 3.53 -17.15
N TYR A 413 -34.02 2.88 -16.89
CA TYR A 413 -33.96 1.43 -16.67
C TYR A 413 -34.87 0.98 -15.51
N LEU A 414 -34.85 1.69 -14.37
CA LEU A 414 -35.69 1.37 -13.22
C LEU A 414 -37.18 1.53 -13.53
N ILE A 415 -37.57 2.59 -14.24
CA ILE A 415 -38.97 2.80 -14.64
C ILE A 415 -39.43 1.67 -15.58
N ILE A 416 -38.60 1.26 -16.55
CA ILE A 416 -38.94 0.14 -17.43
C ILE A 416 -39.04 -1.15 -16.63
N PHE A 417 -38.15 -1.37 -15.66
CA PHE A 417 -38.16 -2.57 -14.82
C PHE A 417 -39.36 -2.62 -13.88
N THR A 418 -39.81 -1.49 -13.30
CA THR A 418 -41.04 -1.44 -12.50
C THR A 418 -42.28 -1.64 -13.34
N LEU A 419 -42.35 -1.04 -14.53
CA LEU A 419 -43.47 -1.25 -15.46
C LEU A 419 -43.56 -2.72 -15.88
N LEU A 420 -42.43 -3.38 -16.15
CA LEU A 420 -42.37 -4.81 -16.45
C LEU A 420 -42.92 -5.67 -15.31
N ALA A 421 -42.56 -5.34 -14.06
CA ALA A 421 -43.05 -6.05 -12.89
C ALA A 421 -44.55 -5.80 -12.64
N TYR A 422 -45.04 -4.59 -12.90
CA TYR A 422 -46.44 -4.19 -12.70
C TYR A 422 -47.39 -4.79 -13.75
N TYR A 423 -47.03 -4.73 -15.04
CA TYR A 423 -47.84 -5.28 -16.15
C TYR A 423 -47.66 -6.78 -16.36
N LYS A 424 -47.09 -7.49 -15.37
CA LYS A 424 -46.92 -8.93 -15.43
C LYS A 424 -48.30 -9.60 -15.59
N LYS A 425 -48.47 -10.38 -16.66
CA LYS A 425 -49.66 -11.20 -16.88
C LYS A 425 -49.49 -12.55 -16.18
N GLU A 426 -50.46 -12.93 -15.34
CA GLU A 426 -50.39 -14.09 -14.43
C GLU A 426 -50.39 -15.47 -15.13
N SER A 427 -50.53 -15.55 -16.44
CA SER A 427 -50.65 -16.83 -17.14
C SER A 427 -49.95 -16.77 -18.49
N MET A 428 -48.74 -17.37 -18.55
CA MET A 428 -48.28 -18.33 -19.57
C MET A 428 -46.74 -18.38 -19.60
N PRO A 429 -46.12 -19.56 -19.80
CA PRO A 429 -44.71 -19.63 -20.16
C PRO A 429 -44.45 -18.90 -21.48
N MET A 430 -43.23 -18.39 -21.64
CA MET A 430 -42.72 -17.47 -22.69
C MET A 430 -43.12 -17.79 -24.16
N PHE A 431 -43.65 -18.98 -24.46
CA PHE A 431 -43.78 -19.53 -25.81
C PHE A 431 -45.17 -19.45 -26.47
N HIS A 432 -46.23 -19.01 -25.79
CA HIS A 432 -47.55 -18.84 -26.41
C HIS A 432 -48.11 -17.43 -26.19
N ILE A 433 -47.66 -16.49 -27.02
CA ILE A 433 -48.08 -15.10 -26.99
C ILE A 433 -48.67 -14.74 -28.36
N ASN A 434 -49.90 -14.25 -28.37
CA ASN A 434 -50.59 -13.81 -29.59
C ASN A 434 -49.97 -12.51 -30.11
N LEU A 435 -49.94 -12.30 -31.43
CA LEU A 435 -49.37 -11.10 -32.08
C LEU A 435 -50.19 -9.82 -31.82
N LYS A 436 -50.28 -9.34 -30.58
CA LYS A 436 -50.79 -8.00 -30.25
C LYS A 436 -49.62 -7.04 -29.99
N THR A 437 -49.83 -5.76 -30.31
CA THR A 437 -48.85 -4.68 -30.12
C THR A 437 -48.35 -4.57 -28.67
N ASP A 438 -49.23 -4.84 -27.71
CA ASP A 438 -48.92 -4.75 -26.27
C ASP A 438 -47.95 -5.85 -25.82
N ASP A 439 -48.08 -7.04 -26.41
CA ASP A 439 -47.22 -8.19 -26.12
C ASP A 439 -45.80 -7.99 -26.68
N HIS A 440 -45.66 -7.31 -27.83
CA HIS A 440 -44.35 -6.92 -28.37
C HIS A 440 -43.61 -5.90 -27.49
N LEU A 441 -44.34 -4.93 -26.90
CA LEU A 441 -43.76 -3.95 -25.98
C LEU A 441 -43.26 -4.62 -24.70
N TYR A 442 -43.98 -5.62 -24.19
CA TYR A 442 -43.57 -6.39 -23.03
C TYR A 442 -42.28 -7.19 -23.29
N ILE A 443 -42.19 -7.87 -24.44
CA ILE A 443 -40.99 -8.63 -24.84
C ILE A 443 -39.79 -7.68 -25.03
N LEU A 444 -40.01 -6.51 -25.64
CA LEU A 444 -38.97 -5.49 -25.80
C LEU A 444 -38.46 -4.98 -24.45
N ALA A 445 -39.35 -4.70 -23.50
CA ALA A 445 -39.00 -4.28 -22.15
C ALA A 445 -38.20 -5.38 -21.42
N TRP A 446 -38.63 -6.64 -21.51
CA TRP A 446 -37.92 -7.77 -20.93
C TRP A 446 -36.51 -7.93 -21.51
N LEU A 447 -36.36 -7.83 -22.85
CA LEU A 447 -35.08 -7.89 -23.52
C LEU A 447 -34.15 -6.75 -23.08
N LEU A 448 -34.67 -5.52 -23.01
CA LEU A 448 -33.91 -4.35 -22.57
C LEU A 448 -33.44 -4.49 -21.12
N THR A 449 -34.31 -4.95 -20.22
CA THR A 449 -33.98 -5.23 -18.81
C THR A 449 -32.95 -6.36 -18.71
N ALA A 450 -33.06 -7.41 -19.52
CA ALA A 450 -32.10 -8.51 -19.54
C ALA A 450 -30.71 -8.05 -20.01
N VAL A 451 -30.64 -7.30 -21.11
CA VAL A 451 -29.38 -6.73 -21.63
C VAL A 451 -28.74 -5.80 -20.59
N ALA A 452 -29.53 -4.94 -19.94
CA ALA A 452 -29.04 -4.04 -18.89
C ALA A 452 -28.46 -4.80 -17.70
N ASN A 453 -29.15 -5.84 -17.19
CA ASN A 453 -28.66 -6.64 -16.07
C ASN A 453 -27.42 -7.47 -16.43
N CYS A 454 -27.34 -8.03 -17.65
CA CYS A 454 -26.12 -8.68 -18.14
C CYS A 454 -24.95 -7.69 -18.21
N TYR A 455 -25.20 -6.46 -18.67
CA TYR A 455 -24.19 -5.39 -18.69
C TYR A 455 -23.70 -5.05 -17.28
N PHE A 456 -24.61 -4.85 -16.31
CA PHE A 456 -24.24 -4.59 -14.92
C PHE A 456 -23.48 -5.75 -14.29
N PHE A 457 -23.87 -6.99 -14.59
CA PHE A 457 -23.17 -8.19 -14.11
C PHE A 457 -21.74 -8.29 -14.65
N LEU A 458 -21.55 -8.10 -15.96
CA LEU A 458 -20.23 -8.13 -16.59
C LEU A 458 -19.32 -7.01 -16.06
N ILE A 459 -19.84 -5.80 -15.90
CA ILE A 459 -19.08 -4.69 -15.31
C ILE A 459 -18.71 -4.99 -13.86
N GLY A 460 -19.65 -5.49 -13.06
CA GLY A 460 -19.39 -5.88 -11.67
C GLY A 460 -18.25 -6.91 -11.56
N ILE A 461 -18.22 -7.91 -12.44
CA ILE A 461 -17.12 -8.89 -12.49
C ILE A 461 -15.80 -8.24 -12.90
N ILE A 462 -15.80 -7.42 -13.94
CA ILE A 462 -14.58 -6.74 -14.44
C ILE A 462 -13.98 -5.84 -13.36
N ASP A 463 -14.80 -5.09 -12.64
CA ASP A 463 -14.35 -4.17 -11.60
C ASP A 463 -13.87 -4.94 -10.36
N MET A 464 -14.54 -6.04 -9.98
CA MET A 464 -14.09 -6.92 -8.89
C MET A 464 -12.75 -7.62 -9.22
N MET A 465 -12.57 -8.11 -10.45
CA MET A 465 -11.30 -8.69 -10.90
C MET A 465 -10.16 -7.68 -10.89
N ARG A 466 -10.45 -6.41 -11.19
CA ARG A 466 -9.45 -5.35 -11.20
C ARG A 466 -9.00 -4.94 -9.80
N LYS A 467 -9.93 -4.80 -8.87
CA LYS A 467 -9.64 -4.32 -7.51
C LYS A 467 -8.99 -5.37 -6.61
N ARG A 468 -8.89 -6.66 -7.04
CA ARG A 468 -8.24 -7.77 -6.31
C ARG A 468 -8.54 -7.71 -4.80
N PRO A 469 -9.80 -7.88 -4.38
CA PRO A 469 -10.23 -7.45 -3.07
C PRO A 469 -9.70 -8.34 -1.94
N LYS A 470 -9.25 -7.69 -0.86
CA LYS A 470 -9.42 -8.24 0.49
C LYS A 470 -10.84 -7.95 0.95
N LEU A 471 -11.48 -8.90 1.64
CA LEU A 471 -12.89 -8.83 2.03
C LEU A 471 -13.22 -7.55 2.81
N GLU A 472 -12.33 -7.16 3.73
CA GLU A 472 -12.50 -5.98 4.59
C GLU A 472 -12.51 -4.67 3.81
N THR A 473 -11.60 -4.50 2.86
CA THR A 473 -11.50 -3.29 2.04
C THR A 473 -12.65 -3.16 1.04
N LEU A 474 -13.20 -4.28 0.56
CA LEU A 474 -14.32 -4.27 -0.39
C LEU A 474 -15.62 -3.84 0.31
N LEU A 475 -15.86 -4.29 1.55
CA LEU A 475 -17.05 -3.89 2.30
C LEU A 475 -17.10 -2.39 2.60
N VAL A 476 -15.95 -1.73 2.79
CA VAL A 476 -15.89 -0.29 3.09
C VAL A 476 -15.86 0.58 1.84
N ASP A 477 -15.05 0.24 0.82
CA ASP A 477 -14.89 1.11 -0.36
C ASP A 477 -15.82 0.71 -1.53
N GLY A 478 -16.17 -0.57 -1.64
CA GLY A 478 -16.82 -1.19 -2.79
C GLY A 478 -18.24 -1.68 -2.56
N TYR A 479 -18.92 -1.27 -1.48
CA TYR A 479 -20.27 -1.77 -1.13
C TYR A 479 -21.26 -1.75 -2.30
N TYR A 480 -21.38 -0.65 -3.02
CA TYR A 480 -22.29 -0.57 -4.17
C TYR A 480 -21.92 -1.51 -5.31
N GLU A 481 -20.63 -1.85 -5.49
CA GLU A 481 -20.20 -2.83 -6.51
C GLU A 481 -20.68 -4.23 -6.14
N ILE A 482 -20.66 -4.57 -4.84
CA ILE A 482 -21.30 -5.80 -4.34
C ILE A 482 -22.79 -5.76 -4.61
N LEU A 483 -23.47 -4.65 -4.34
CA LEU A 483 -24.91 -4.55 -4.55
C LEU A 483 -25.30 -4.68 -6.02
N PHE A 484 -24.55 -4.07 -6.95
CA PHE A 484 -24.78 -4.25 -8.39
C PHE A 484 -24.48 -5.68 -8.85
N LEU A 485 -23.45 -6.33 -8.30
CA LEU A 485 -23.17 -7.74 -8.57
C LEU A 485 -24.29 -8.65 -8.04
N LEU A 486 -24.75 -8.40 -6.81
CA LEU A 486 -25.83 -9.14 -6.17
C LEU A 486 -27.15 -8.97 -6.94
N GLN A 487 -27.46 -7.75 -7.41
CA GLN A 487 -28.59 -7.48 -8.30
C GLN A 487 -28.49 -8.33 -9.58
N GLY A 488 -27.32 -8.34 -10.24
CA GLY A 488 -27.10 -9.14 -11.44
C GLY A 488 -27.27 -10.64 -11.21
N VAL A 489 -26.76 -11.17 -10.09
CA VAL A 489 -26.90 -12.59 -9.72
C VAL A 489 -28.36 -12.95 -9.45
N LEU A 490 -29.09 -12.14 -8.67
CA LEU A 490 -30.51 -12.35 -8.39
C LEU A 490 -31.35 -12.34 -9.67
N PHE A 491 -31.03 -11.44 -10.61
CA PHE A 491 -31.69 -11.38 -11.91
C PHE A 491 -31.42 -12.63 -12.77
N LEU A 492 -30.17 -13.12 -12.78
CA LEU A 492 -29.80 -14.35 -13.51
C LEU A 492 -30.53 -15.58 -12.93
N ILE A 493 -30.62 -15.68 -11.61
CA ILE A 493 -31.37 -16.75 -10.92
C ILE A 493 -32.86 -16.68 -11.29
N SER A 494 -33.45 -15.48 -11.24
CA SER A 494 -34.86 -15.27 -11.64
C SER A 494 -35.10 -15.65 -13.10
N THR A 495 -34.23 -15.21 -14.00
CA THR A 495 -34.32 -15.56 -15.43
C THR A 495 -34.19 -17.06 -15.66
N GLY A 496 -33.24 -17.72 -14.97
CA GLY A 496 -33.08 -19.18 -15.02
C GLY A 496 -34.33 -19.93 -14.54
N LEU A 497 -34.88 -19.55 -13.39
CA LEU A 497 -36.11 -20.15 -12.84
C LEU A 497 -37.31 -19.94 -13.76
N HIS A 498 -37.40 -18.77 -14.40
CA HIS A 498 -38.43 -18.46 -15.38
C HIS A 498 -38.33 -19.38 -16.61
N LEU A 499 -37.11 -19.66 -17.11
CA LEU A 499 -36.87 -20.60 -18.21
C LEU A 499 -37.25 -22.04 -17.84
N PHE A 500 -37.08 -22.44 -16.58
CA PHE A 500 -37.50 -23.75 -16.07
C PHE A 500 -39.01 -23.82 -15.73
N GLY A 501 -39.76 -22.74 -15.94
CA GLY A 501 -41.20 -22.68 -15.67
C GLY A 501 -41.55 -22.80 -14.18
N ARG A 502 -40.65 -22.39 -13.27
CA ARG A 502 -40.86 -22.43 -11.81
C ARG A 502 -41.35 -21.09 -11.32
N ASP A 503 -42.52 -21.03 -10.68
CA ASP A 503 -43.15 -19.79 -10.19
C ASP A 503 -42.34 -19.02 -9.14
N GLU A 504 -41.38 -19.69 -8.49
CA GLU A 504 -40.42 -19.11 -7.55
C GLU A 504 -39.59 -17.96 -8.13
N TYR A 505 -39.49 -17.83 -9.45
CA TYR A 505 -38.79 -16.73 -10.11
C TYR A 505 -39.28 -15.34 -9.68
N LEU A 506 -40.56 -15.23 -9.30
CA LEU A 506 -41.19 -13.97 -8.88
C LEU A 506 -40.55 -13.42 -7.59
N SER A 507 -40.25 -14.29 -6.63
CA SER A 507 -39.62 -13.89 -5.36
C SER A 507 -38.26 -13.24 -5.60
N PHE A 508 -37.42 -13.87 -6.42
CA PHE A 508 -36.11 -13.33 -6.79
C PHE A 508 -36.22 -12.06 -7.65
N LEU A 509 -37.24 -11.96 -8.50
CA LEU A 509 -37.49 -10.77 -9.32
C LEU A 509 -37.83 -9.55 -8.46
N VAL A 510 -38.72 -9.72 -7.48
CA VAL A 510 -39.12 -8.64 -6.55
C VAL A 510 -37.96 -8.21 -5.67
N LEU A 511 -37.16 -9.16 -5.15
CA LEU A 511 -35.94 -8.84 -4.40
C LEU A 511 -34.93 -8.09 -5.26
N CYS A 512 -34.76 -8.48 -6.53
CA CYS A 512 -33.91 -7.78 -7.48
C CYS A 512 -34.42 -6.35 -7.75
N LEU A 513 -35.73 -6.17 -7.91
CA LEU A 513 -36.35 -4.85 -8.11
C LEU A 513 -36.14 -3.93 -6.90
N ALA A 514 -36.40 -4.43 -5.69
CA ALA A 514 -36.17 -3.69 -4.46
C ALA A 514 -34.69 -3.28 -4.31
N LEU A 515 -33.77 -4.22 -4.57
CA LEU A 515 -32.33 -3.95 -4.54
C LEU A 515 -31.91 -2.92 -5.60
N SER A 516 -32.52 -2.95 -6.79
CA SER A 516 -32.26 -1.97 -7.86
C SER A 516 -32.69 -0.55 -7.45
N TRP A 517 -33.78 -0.40 -6.72
CA TRP A 517 -34.17 0.90 -6.16
C TRP A 517 -33.20 1.37 -5.08
N VAL A 518 -32.73 0.49 -4.19
CA VAL A 518 -31.69 0.84 -3.20
C VAL A 518 -30.40 1.29 -3.89
N ASN A 519 -30.04 0.67 -5.01
CA ASN A 519 -28.87 1.03 -5.81
C ASN A 519 -28.91 2.46 -6.38
N ILE A 520 -30.07 3.14 -6.39
CA ILE A 520 -30.15 4.56 -6.76
C ILE A 520 -29.31 5.45 -5.82
N LEU A 521 -29.12 5.02 -4.57
CA LEU A 521 -28.32 5.74 -3.58
C LEU A 521 -26.86 5.87 -4.00
N TYR A 522 -26.36 5.02 -4.92
CA TYR A 522 -25.04 5.19 -5.52
C TYR A 522 -24.85 6.59 -6.15
N PHE A 523 -25.91 7.12 -6.79
CA PHE A 523 -25.84 8.40 -7.49
C PHE A 523 -25.82 9.61 -6.55
N SER A 524 -26.10 9.42 -5.27
CA SER A 524 -25.97 10.48 -4.26
C SER A 524 -24.53 11.01 -4.14
N ARG A 525 -23.53 10.19 -4.50
CA ARG A 525 -22.10 10.53 -4.46
C ARG A 525 -21.72 11.75 -5.30
N GLY A 526 -22.51 12.08 -6.32
CA GLY A 526 -22.22 13.22 -7.20
C GLY A 526 -22.39 14.58 -6.55
N ASN A 527 -23.20 14.68 -5.50
CA ASN A 527 -23.39 15.90 -4.72
C ASN A 527 -22.61 15.81 -3.39
N GLU A 528 -22.05 16.92 -2.93
CA GLU A 528 -21.25 16.98 -1.70
C GLU A 528 -22.07 16.62 -0.47
N HIS A 529 -23.15 17.34 -0.20
CA HIS A 529 -23.97 17.08 0.99
C HIS A 529 -24.56 15.67 0.98
N MET A 530 -25.20 15.27 -0.13
CA MET A 530 -25.87 13.97 -0.22
C MET A 530 -24.87 12.80 -0.22
N GLY A 531 -23.70 12.99 -0.80
CA GLY A 531 -22.62 12.00 -0.81
C GLY A 531 -22.03 11.77 0.58
N ILE A 532 -21.79 12.83 1.35
CA ILE A 532 -21.32 12.73 2.75
C ILE A 532 -22.32 11.94 3.60
N TYR A 533 -23.62 12.25 3.49
CA TYR A 533 -24.66 11.51 4.20
C TYR A 533 -24.73 10.04 3.77
N SER A 534 -24.55 9.73 2.49
CA SER A 534 -24.54 8.35 2.00
C SER A 534 -23.38 7.53 2.57
N VAL A 535 -22.18 8.11 2.62
CA VAL A 535 -21.00 7.47 3.26
C VAL A 535 -21.25 7.23 4.74
N MET A 536 -21.90 8.20 5.42
CA MET A 536 -22.25 8.08 6.82
C MET A 536 -23.20 6.89 7.05
N ILE A 537 -24.29 6.81 6.29
CA ILE A 537 -25.26 5.70 6.36
C ILE A 537 -24.56 4.35 6.10
N GLN A 538 -23.71 4.26 5.08
CA GLN A 538 -23.00 3.03 4.73
C GLN A 538 -22.13 2.54 5.91
N LYS A 539 -21.33 3.42 6.52
CA LYS A 539 -20.48 3.07 7.66
C LYS A 539 -21.30 2.70 8.90
N MET A 540 -22.39 3.42 9.18
CA MET A 540 -23.28 3.12 10.30
C MET A 540 -23.91 1.73 10.15
N ILE A 541 -24.40 1.38 8.96
CA ILE A 541 -24.99 0.06 8.67
C ILE A 541 -23.94 -1.05 8.85
N LEU A 542 -22.74 -0.88 8.29
CA LEU A 542 -21.74 -1.94 8.28
C LEU A 542 -21.07 -2.15 9.65
N SER A 543 -20.70 -1.09 10.35
CA SER A 543 -19.99 -1.20 11.64
C SER A 543 -20.94 -1.43 12.81
N ASP A 544 -22.01 -0.66 12.88
CA ASP A 544 -22.79 -0.52 14.12
C ASP A 544 -24.04 -1.40 14.06
N ILE A 545 -24.78 -1.38 12.94
CA ILE A 545 -26.00 -2.18 12.79
C ILE A 545 -25.69 -3.69 12.71
N LEU A 546 -24.56 -4.12 12.13
CA LEU A 546 -24.21 -5.55 12.11
C LEU A 546 -23.88 -6.11 13.51
N ARG A 547 -23.18 -5.34 14.35
CA ARG A 547 -22.90 -5.74 15.75
C ARG A 547 -24.18 -5.79 16.56
N PHE A 548 -25.05 -4.82 16.35
CA PHE A 548 -26.40 -4.78 16.91
C PHE A 548 -27.24 -5.98 16.47
N LEU A 549 -27.26 -6.28 15.17
CA LEU A 549 -28.03 -7.37 14.59
C LEU A 549 -27.59 -8.72 15.17
N PHE A 550 -26.29 -8.90 15.43
CA PHE A 550 -25.79 -10.11 16.09
C PHE A 550 -26.38 -10.30 17.50
N VAL A 551 -26.36 -9.26 18.34
CA VAL A 551 -26.97 -9.29 19.67
C VAL A 551 -28.47 -9.55 19.58
N TYR A 552 -29.14 -8.89 18.64
CA TYR A 552 -30.57 -9.07 18.40
C TYR A 552 -30.93 -10.49 17.95
N ILE A 553 -30.16 -11.10 17.05
CA ILE A 553 -30.37 -12.47 16.57
C ILE A 553 -30.25 -13.49 17.71
N VAL A 554 -29.30 -13.30 18.63
CA VAL A 554 -29.15 -14.17 19.81
C VAL A 554 -30.40 -14.10 20.69
N PHE A 555 -30.91 -12.89 20.95
CA PHE A 555 -32.17 -12.74 21.70
C PHE A 555 -33.35 -13.33 20.93
N LEU A 556 -33.50 -13.02 19.65
CA LEU A 556 -34.61 -13.50 18.83
C LEU A 556 -34.70 -15.04 18.81
N PHE A 557 -33.58 -15.73 18.57
CA PHE A 557 -33.57 -17.20 18.59
C PHE A 557 -33.77 -17.78 20.00
N GLY A 558 -33.15 -17.17 21.03
CA GLY A 558 -33.31 -17.62 22.41
C GLY A 558 -34.76 -17.54 22.90
N PHE A 559 -35.43 -16.41 22.67
CA PHE A 559 -36.83 -16.22 23.01
C PHE A 559 -37.76 -17.05 22.11
N SER A 560 -37.44 -17.22 20.82
CA SER A 560 -38.21 -18.09 19.95
C SER A 560 -38.18 -19.55 20.42
N ALA A 561 -37.03 -20.05 20.86
CA ALA A 561 -36.92 -21.41 21.40
C ALA A 561 -37.74 -21.58 22.69
N ALA A 562 -37.74 -20.57 23.56
CA ALA A 562 -38.54 -20.57 24.78
C ALA A 562 -40.04 -20.57 24.49
N VAL A 563 -40.50 -19.74 23.55
CA VAL A 563 -41.91 -19.68 23.13
C VAL A 563 -42.36 -20.98 22.47
N VAL A 564 -41.55 -21.57 21.57
CA VAL A 564 -41.86 -22.87 20.95
C VAL A 564 -42.00 -23.96 22.00
N THR A 565 -41.12 -23.97 23.02
CA THR A 565 -41.18 -24.97 24.09
C THR A 565 -42.43 -24.83 24.94
N LEU A 566 -42.86 -23.59 25.20
CA LEU A 566 -44.08 -23.31 25.96
C LEU A 566 -45.36 -23.70 25.20
N LEU A 567 -45.35 -23.57 23.87
CA LEU A 567 -46.50 -23.80 22.98
C LEU A 567 -46.52 -25.20 22.34
N LYS A 568 -45.55 -26.07 22.66
CA LYS A 568 -45.53 -27.46 22.20
C LYS A 568 -46.46 -28.30 23.09
N ASP A 569 -47.68 -28.53 22.62
CA ASP A 569 -48.62 -29.44 23.29
C ASP A 569 -48.11 -30.90 23.26
N PRO A 570 -48.02 -31.61 24.40
CA PRO A 570 -47.61 -33.01 24.45
C PRO A 570 -48.71 -34.00 23.99
N THR A 571 -49.87 -33.53 23.55
CA THR A 571 -51.05 -34.37 23.23
C THR A 571 -51.21 -34.72 21.75
N ALA A 572 -50.35 -34.23 20.85
CA ALA A 572 -50.41 -34.61 19.43
C ALA A 572 -49.77 -35.98 19.11
N ASP A 573 -48.99 -36.56 20.03
CA ASP A 573 -48.25 -37.82 19.82
C ASP A 573 -48.79 -39.03 20.63
N LYS A 574 -50.03 -38.97 21.13
CA LYS A 574 -50.64 -40.12 21.83
C LYS A 574 -51.93 -40.60 21.18
N SER A 575 -51.77 -41.32 20.07
CA SER A 575 -52.69 -42.40 19.72
C SER A 575 -51.88 -43.65 19.35
N PRO A 576 -51.69 -44.60 20.28
CA PRO A 576 -51.32 -45.96 19.91
C PRO A 576 -52.59 -46.75 19.54
N ASP A 577 -52.41 -47.75 18.68
CA ASP A 577 -53.25 -48.94 18.47
C ASP A 577 -54.30 -48.93 17.34
N LYS A 578 -53.84 -49.32 16.14
CA LYS A 578 -54.35 -50.55 15.48
C LYS A 578 -53.33 -51.10 14.48
N GLU A 579 -52.69 -52.19 14.88
CA GLU A 579 -51.86 -53.05 14.03
C GLU A 579 -52.69 -53.84 13.00
N LEU A 580 -51.97 -54.26 11.95
CA LEU A 580 -52.08 -55.52 11.19
C LEU A 580 -52.81 -55.49 9.83
N ASN A 581 -52.03 -55.33 8.74
CA ASN A 581 -51.70 -56.46 7.84
C ASN A 581 -50.81 -56.03 6.64
N THR A 582 -49.57 -56.53 6.67
CA THR A 582 -48.84 -57.29 5.62
C THR A 582 -48.93 -56.85 4.13
N THR A 583 -47.82 -56.35 3.56
CA THR A 583 -46.89 -57.05 2.61
C THR A 583 -46.11 -56.08 1.70
N ASN A 584 -44.79 -56.18 1.79
CA ASN A 584 -43.77 -56.18 0.73
C ASN A 584 -43.53 -54.97 -0.21
N THR A 585 -42.22 -54.81 -0.46
CA THR A 585 -41.53 -54.36 -1.69
C THR A 585 -41.24 -52.87 -1.93
N THR A 586 -39.97 -52.52 -1.65
CA THR A 586 -38.99 -51.85 -2.53
C THR A 586 -39.35 -50.61 -3.38
N LYS A 587 -38.59 -49.54 -3.08
CA LYS A 587 -37.93 -48.57 -4.00
C LYS A 587 -38.75 -47.45 -4.67
N SER A 588 -38.18 -46.25 -4.49
CA SER A 588 -38.26 -44.99 -5.26
C SER A 588 -39.38 -43.99 -4.91
N PRO A 589 -39.05 -42.70 -4.69
CA PRO A 589 -40.05 -41.66 -4.53
C PRO A 589 -40.42 -41.12 -5.92
N ARG A 590 -41.60 -41.49 -6.41
CA ARG A 590 -42.27 -40.77 -7.50
C ARG A 590 -43.43 -39.96 -6.91
N PHE A 591 -43.36 -38.66 -7.14
CA PHE A 591 -44.46 -37.71 -7.04
C PHE A 591 -45.69 -38.25 -7.76
N HIS A 592 -46.82 -38.32 -7.06
CA HIS A 592 -48.14 -38.42 -7.67
C HIS A 592 -49.03 -37.29 -7.16
N LEU A 593 -49.61 -36.60 -8.14
CA LEU A 593 -50.53 -35.49 -8.08
C LEU A 593 -51.97 -35.99 -7.83
N VAL A 594 -52.59 -35.54 -6.74
CA VAL A 594 -54.04 -35.48 -6.47
C VAL A 594 -54.18 -34.25 -5.57
N GLY A 595 -54.86 -33.15 -5.90
CA GLY A 595 -56.22 -33.01 -6.39
C GLY A 595 -57.00 -32.24 -5.32
N LEU A 596 -57.16 -30.92 -5.54
CA LEU A 596 -58.10 -29.94 -4.96
C LEU A 596 -58.44 -29.98 -3.45
N GLU A 597 -58.39 -28.77 -2.86
CA GLU A 597 -58.68 -28.38 -1.46
C GLU A 597 -57.52 -28.56 -0.46
N GLU A 598 -56.47 -27.73 -0.62
CA GLU A 598 -55.63 -27.38 0.53
C GLU A 598 -56.37 -26.33 1.37
N ASP A 599 -57.10 -26.81 2.38
CA ASP A 599 -57.32 -26.02 3.59
C ASP A 599 -55.96 -25.49 4.05
N CYS A 600 -55.80 -24.17 4.06
CA CYS A 600 -54.63 -23.51 4.61
C CYS A 600 -54.50 -23.88 6.10
N VAL A 601 -53.68 -24.90 6.39
CA VAL A 601 -53.26 -25.22 7.76
C VAL A 601 -52.49 -23.99 8.26
N LYS A 602 -53.15 -23.16 9.08
CA LYS A 602 -52.49 -22.04 9.75
C LYS A 602 -51.29 -22.61 10.51
N PRO A 603 -50.05 -22.19 10.21
CA PRO A 603 -48.89 -22.73 10.89
C PRO A 603 -48.98 -22.42 12.39
N THR A 604 -48.96 -23.46 13.20
CA THR A 604 -48.94 -23.38 14.66
C THR A 604 -47.54 -22.98 15.15
N PHE A 605 -47.42 -22.35 16.32
CA PHE A 605 -46.13 -21.98 16.96
C PHE A 605 -45.19 -23.15 17.28
N SER A 606 -45.49 -24.37 16.82
CA SER A 606 -44.65 -25.56 16.93
C SER A 606 -43.41 -25.50 16.02
N ASN A 607 -43.46 -24.73 14.93
CA ASN A 607 -42.32 -24.52 14.04
C ASN A 607 -41.49 -23.31 14.46
N ILE A 608 -40.22 -23.53 14.81
CA ILE A 608 -39.28 -22.48 15.23
C ILE A 608 -39.16 -21.34 14.22
N SER A 609 -39.22 -21.63 12.92
CA SER A 609 -39.12 -20.60 11.86
C SER A 609 -40.31 -19.65 11.87
N TYR A 610 -41.51 -20.17 12.08
CA TYR A 610 -42.74 -19.39 12.15
C TYR A 610 -42.79 -18.55 13.43
N THR A 611 -42.45 -19.13 14.58
CA THR A 611 -42.37 -18.41 15.86
C THR A 611 -41.31 -17.31 15.82
N THR A 612 -40.15 -17.57 15.21
CA THR A 612 -39.09 -16.57 15.02
C THR A 612 -39.59 -15.39 14.17
N LEU A 613 -40.32 -15.69 13.09
CA LEU A 613 -40.90 -14.66 12.21
C LEU A 613 -42.02 -13.86 12.90
N GLN A 614 -42.83 -14.49 13.74
CA GLN A 614 -43.86 -13.79 14.52
C GLN A 614 -43.24 -12.90 15.60
N LEU A 615 -42.24 -13.37 16.34
CA LEU A 615 -41.48 -12.53 17.28
C LEU A 615 -40.79 -11.36 16.58
N PHE A 616 -40.25 -11.56 15.38
CA PHE A 616 -39.71 -10.49 14.56
C PHE A 616 -40.79 -9.48 14.12
N LYS A 617 -42.00 -9.94 13.76
CA LYS A 617 -43.13 -9.03 13.50
C LYS A 617 -43.52 -8.23 14.75
N PHE A 618 -43.49 -8.85 15.93
CA PHE A 618 -43.75 -8.15 17.19
C PHE A 618 -42.74 -7.04 17.49
N THR A 619 -41.45 -7.21 17.19
CA THR A 619 -40.46 -6.15 17.42
C THR A 619 -40.58 -4.96 16.48
N ILE A 620 -41.10 -5.17 15.26
CA ILE A 620 -41.43 -4.08 14.32
C ILE A 620 -42.75 -3.39 14.72
N GLY A 621 -43.61 -4.07 15.48
CA GLY A 621 -44.93 -3.57 15.86
C GLY A 621 -46.08 -4.06 14.96
N MET A 622 -45.84 -5.09 14.14
CA MET A 622 -46.82 -5.70 13.21
C MET A 622 -47.34 -7.07 13.69
N GLY A 623 -47.13 -7.44 14.95
CA GLY A 623 -47.52 -8.76 15.41
C GLY A 623 -48.97 -8.80 15.90
N ASP A 624 -49.72 -9.80 15.42
CA ASP A 624 -51.11 -10.03 15.82
C ASP A 624 -51.18 -11.00 17.00
N MET A 625 -51.85 -10.58 18.09
CA MET A 625 -52.05 -11.38 19.30
C MET A 625 -53.26 -12.33 19.22
N GLU A 626 -54.04 -12.29 18.14
CA GLU A 626 -55.39 -12.86 18.07
C GLU A 626 -55.43 -14.40 18.07
N PHE A 627 -54.29 -15.10 18.01
CA PHE A 627 -54.23 -16.55 17.79
C PHE A 627 -53.86 -17.39 19.04
N ILE A 628 -53.76 -16.79 20.23
CA ILE A 628 -53.09 -17.42 21.40
C ILE A 628 -54.07 -17.87 22.50
N GLN A 629 -55.38 -17.71 22.31
CA GLN A 629 -56.40 -18.06 23.32
C GLN A 629 -56.54 -19.55 23.65
N ASN A 630 -55.88 -20.45 22.90
CA ASN A 630 -56.08 -21.91 23.00
C ASN A 630 -55.03 -22.67 23.83
N TYR A 631 -54.10 -21.99 24.52
CA TYR A 631 -52.97 -22.65 25.21
C TYR A 631 -53.03 -22.59 26.74
N LYS A 632 -52.57 -23.66 27.39
CA LYS A 632 -52.68 -23.90 28.85
C LYS A 632 -51.89 -22.93 29.72
N TYR A 633 -50.77 -22.38 29.23
CA TYR A 633 -49.86 -21.51 29.99
C TYR A 633 -49.80 -20.09 29.40
N ILE A 634 -50.97 -19.50 29.17
CA ILE A 634 -51.10 -18.20 28.50
C ILE A 634 -50.46 -17.05 29.30
N ASP A 635 -50.52 -17.10 30.63
CA ASP A 635 -49.95 -16.06 31.50
C ASP A 635 -48.42 -16.02 31.42
N VAL A 636 -47.77 -17.19 31.37
CA VAL A 636 -46.30 -17.30 31.22
C VAL A 636 -45.86 -16.78 29.85
N PHE A 637 -46.67 -17.03 28.81
CA PHE A 637 -46.42 -16.50 27.48
C PHE A 637 -46.45 -14.96 27.47
N TYR A 638 -47.47 -14.34 28.06
CA TYR A 638 -47.55 -12.87 28.13
C TYR A 638 -46.40 -12.25 28.93
N VAL A 639 -46.02 -12.85 30.05
CA VAL A 639 -44.86 -12.38 30.84
C VAL A 639 -43.57 -12.46 30.03
N LEU A 640 -43.34 -13.58 29.33
CA LEU A 640 -42.15 -13.79 28.51
C LEU A 640 -42.09 -12.84 27.30
N LEU A 641 -43.24 -12.57 26.69
CA LEU A 641 -43.37 -11.62 25.59
C LEU A 641 -43.17 -10.17 26.06
N ILE A 642 -43.77 -9.76 27.18
CA ILE A 642 -43.56 -8.42 27.75
C ILE A 642 -42.08 -8.23 28.11
N PHE A 643 -41.47 -9.23 28.75
CA PHE A 643 -40.05 -9.20 29.06
C PHE A 643 -39.18 -9.09 27.80
N TYR A 644 -39.52 -9.84 26.74
CA TYR A 644 -38.87 -9.73 25.44
C TYR A 644 -39.02 -8.33 24.85
N ILE A 645 -40.22 -7.74 24.82
CA ILE A 645 -40.47 -6.40 24.27
C ILE A 645 -39.73 -5.33 25.08
N ILE A 646 -39.73 -5.39 26.41
CA ILE A 646 -39.00 -4.43 27.25
C ILE A 646 -37.49 -4.57 27.04
N LEU A 647 -36.98 -5.80 27.09
CA LEU A 647 -35.54 -6.05 26.96
C LEU A 647 -35.05 -5.68 25.57
N THR A 648 -35.80 -6.01 24.52
CA THR A 648 -35.49 -5.58 23.15
C THR A 648 -35.64 -4.06 23.03
N TYR A 649 -36.75 -3.44 23.37
CA TYR A 649 -36.92 -2.00 23.19
C TYR A 649 -35.92 -1.14 24.00
N ILE A 650 -35.71 -1.45 25.28
CA ILE A 650 -34.82 -0.69 26.17
C ILE A 650 -33.34 -0.90 25.82
N LEU A 651 -32.91 -2.14 25.53
CA LEU A 651 -31.50 -2.38 25.18
C LEU A 651 -31.20 -1.97 23.74
N LEU A 652 -32.09 -2.23 22.80
CA LEU A 652 -31.84 -1.99 21.37
C LEU A 652 -31.81 -0.50 21.06
N LEU A 653 -32.76 0.28 21.59
CA LEU A 653 -32.88 1.70 21.23
C LEU A 653 -31.77 2.52 21.92
N ASN A 654 -31.47 2.23 23.19
CA ASN A 654 -30.43 2.97 23.93
C ASN A 654 -29.00 2.63 23.47
N MET A 655 -28.70 1.35 23.18
CA MET A 655 -27.39 0.99 22.64
C MET A 655 -27.20 1.49 21.21
N LEU A 656 -28.23 1.41 20.36
CA LEU A 656 -28.15 1.90 18.98
C LEU A 656 -27.93 3.41 18.94
N ILE A 657 -28.70 4.20 19.70
CA ILE A 657 -28.51 5.66 19.76
C ILE A 657 -27.11 6.02 20.30
N ALA A 658 -26.65 5.34 21.35
CA ALA A 658 -25.35 5.63 21.95
C ALA A 658 -24.17 5.32 21.01
N LEU A 659 -24.23 4.21 20.28
CA LEU A 659 -23.25 3.87 19.25
C LEU A 659 -23.31 4.85 18.08
N MET A 660 -24.52 5.15 17.62
CA MET A 660 -24.77 6.04 16.49
C MET A 660 -24.26 7.47 16.74
N ASN A 661 -24.49 8.03 17.92
CA ASN A 661 -24.03 9.39 18.24
C ASN A 661 -22.49 9.46 18.31
N ARG A 662 -21.84 8.45 18.93
CA ARG A 662 -20.37 8.39 18.99
C ARG A 662 -19.75 8.20 17.62
N THR A 663 -20.38 7.39 16.75
CA THR A 663 -19.87 7.20 15.40
C THR A 663 -20.08 8.43 14.54
N VAL A 664 -21.22 9.12 14.60
CA VAL A 664 -21.47 10.36 13.85
C VAL A 664 -20.44 11.45 14.20
N GLU A 665 -20.19 11.71 15.47
CA GLU A 665 -19.24 12.76 15.90
C GLU A 665 -17.83 12.50 15.35
N LYS A 666 -17.35 11.26 15.46
CA LYS A 666 -16.06 10.84 14.90
C LYS A 666 -16.06 10.79 13.36
N LEU A 667 -17.19 10.41 12.74
CA LEU A 667 -17.30 10.25 11.29
C LEU A 667 -17.28 11.58 10.55
N THR A 668 -17.78 12.68 11.12
CA THR A 668 -17.95 13.93 10.36
C THR A 668 -16.65 14.38 9.66
N ASN A 669 -15.50 14.28 10.33
CA ASN A 669 -14.20 14.62 9.73
C ASN A 669 -13.67 13.54 8.78
N GLU A 670 -13.84 12.26 9.10
CA GLU A 670 -13.38 11.15 8.25
C GLU A 670 -14.25 10.97 6.99
N THR A 671 -15.53 11.31 7.03
CA THR A 671 -16.50 11.09 5.95
C THR A 671 -16.27 12.01 4.77
N THR A 672 -15.86 13.26 5.00
CA THR A 672 -15.56 14.20 3.92
C THR A 672 -14.39 13.69 3.08
N SER A 673 -13.32 13.23 3.72
CA SER A 673 -12.14 12.68 3.05
C SER A 673 -12.44 11.36 2.34
N ILE A 674 -13.28 10.49 2.92
CA ILE A 674 -13.75 9.25 2.26
C ILE A 674 -14.68 9.55 1.09
N TRP A 675 -15.58 10.53 1.21
CA TRP A 675 -16.43 10.95 0.10
C TRP A 675 -15.58 11.49 -1.06
N LYS A 676 -14.57 12.32 -0.79
CA LYS A 676 -13.61 12.77 -1.81
C LYS A 676 -12.91 11.59 -2.47
N LEU A 677 -12.51 10.56 -1.71
CA LEU A 677 -11.93 9.33 -2.25
C LEU A 677 -12.92 8.58 -3.16
N GLN A 678 -14.18 8.42 -2.74
CA GLN A 678 -15.22 7.78 -3.54
C GLN A 678 -15.55 8.56 -4.82
N ARG A 679 -15.53 9.90 -4.74
CA ARG A 679 -15.68 10.78 -5.89
C ARG A 679 -14.49 10.63 -6.85
N ALA A 680 -13.27 10.53 -6.34
CA ALA A 680 -12.07 10.29 -7.14
C ALA A 680 -12.10 8.93 -7.86
N ILE A 681 -12.55 7.86 -7.19
CA ILE A 681 -12.80 6.55 -7.80
C ILE A 681 -13.77 6.69 -8.97
N THR A 682 -14.90 7.37 -8.74
CA THR A 682 -15.94 7.58 -9.75
C THR A 682 -15.40 8.37 -10.96
N ILE A 683 -14.59 9.41 -10.72
CA ILE A 683 -13.95 10.20 -11.79
C ILE A 683 -13.07 9.32 -12.67
N LEU A 684 -12.19 8.50 -12.07
CA LEU A 684 -11.32 7.61 -12.85
C LEU A 684 -12.08 6.53 -13.60
N ASP A 685 -13.15 5.98 -13.01
CA ASP A 685 -13.97 4.98 -13.68
C ASP A 685 -14.73 5.60 -14.87
N MET A 686 -15.21 6.84 -14.76
CA MET A 686 -15.77 7.60 -15.89
C MET A 686 -14.72 7.91 -16.96
N GLU A 687 -13.53 8.33 -16.55
CA GLU A 687 -12.41 8.60 -17.46
C GLU A 687 -12.04 7.35 -18.25
N ARG A 688 -12.07 6.17 -17.61
CA ARG A 688 -11.76 4.91 -18.28
C ARG A 688 -12.79 4.54 -19.35
N ARG A 689 -14.08 4.82 -19.12
CA ARG A 689 -15.17 4.57 -20.06
C ARG A 689 -15.11 5.47 -21.30
N LEU A 690 -14.32 6.56 -21.26
CA LEU A 690 -14.11 7.40 -22.43
C LEU A 690 -13.30 6.65 -23.52
N PRO A 691 -13.72 6.75 -24.79
CA PRO A 691 -12.91 6.38 -25.94
C PRO A 691 -11.54 7.08 -25.94
N CYS A 692 -10.49 6.40 -26.44
CA CYS A 692 -9.12 6.92 -26.44
C CYS A 692 -8.98 8.30 -27.09
N CYS A 693 -9.75 8.59 -28.14
CA CYS A 693 -9.75 9.90 -28.81
C CYS A 693 -10.22 11.04 -27.89
N LEU A 694 -11.24 10.80 -27.07
CA LEU A 694 -11.78 11.79 -26.14
C LEU A 694 -10.86 12.01 -24.94
N LYS A 695 -10.10 10.98 -24.52
CA LYS A 695 -9.10 11.12 -23.46
C LYS A 695 -8.02 12.15 -23.79
N GLY A 696 -7.56 12.19 -25.05
CA GLY A 696 -6.60 13.20 -25.50
C GLY A 696 -7.18 14.63 -25.46
N TYR A 697 -8.45 14.78 -25.84
CA TYR A 697 -9.14 16.07 -25.90
C TYR A 697 -9.45 16.66 -24.52
N PHE A 698 -9.85 15.82 -23.57
CA PHE A 698 -10.17 16.24 -22.19
C PHE A 698 -8.98 16.20 -21.23
N ARG A 699 -7.76 15.97 -21.74
CA ARG A 699 -6.56 15.95 -20.90
C ARG A 699 -6.33 17.32 -20.24
N CYS A 700 -6.29 17.33 -18.91
CA CYS A 700 -6.05 18.50 -18.10
C CYS A 700 -4.61 19.04 -18.25
N GLY A 701 -4.42 20.30 -17.85
CA GLY A 701 -3.13 20.98 -17.89
C GLY A 701 -2.75 21.58 -19.24
N VAL A 702 -1.86 22.56 -19.18
CA VAL A 702 -1.34 23.36 -20.29
C VAL A 702 0.13 23.01 -20.50
N GLU A 703 0.57 22.91 -21.75
CA GLU A 703 1.99 22.75 -22.06
C GLU A 703 2.70 24.10 -21.98
N LYS A 704 3.66 24.23 -21.06
CA LYS A 704 4.45 25.45 -20.88
C LYS A 704 5.93 25.13 -21.08
N ASN A 705 6.66 26.06 -21.70
CA ASN A 705 8.11 26.03 -21.76
C ASN A 705 8.67 26.71 -20.51
N LEU A 706 9.38 25.97 -19.67
CA LEU A 706 9.88 26.48 -18.38
C LEU A 706 11.28 27.12 -18.48
N ASN A 707 11.79 27.33 -19.71
CA ASN A 707 13.06 28.00 -20.05
C ASN A 707 14.15 27.83 -18.98
N THR A 708 14.67 26.62 -18.81
CA THR A 708 15.71 26.34 -17.81
C THR A 708 17.12 26.44 -18.41
N ALA A 709 18.13 26.68 -17.57
CA ALA A 709 19.54 26.85 -17.96
C ALA A 709 20.13 25.71 -18.82
N THR A 710 19.51 24.52 -18.80
CA THR A 710 19.93 23.32 -19.55
C THR A 710 19.21 23.12 -20.89
N GLY A 711 18.24 23.97 -21.26
CA GLY A 711 17.54 23.93 -22.56
C GLY A 711 16.03 24.21 -22.50
N LYS A 712 15.32 23.91 -23.59
CA LYS A 712 13.85 23.99 -23.68
C LYS A 712 13.22 22.81 -22.91
N ASP A 713 12.90 23.01 -21.65
CA ASP A 713 12.16 22.04 -20.83
C ASP A 713 10.65 22.26 -21.04
N ARG A 714 10.03 21.33 -21.77
CA ARG A 714 8.60 21.33 -22.10
C ARG A 714 7.86 20.41 -21.16
N ARG A 715 6.99 20.97 -20.32
CA ARG A 715 6.19 20.18 -19.39
C ARG A 715 4.73 20.55 -19.48
N ARG A 716 3.88 19.56 -19.16
CA ARG A 716 2.45 19.77 -19.02
C ARG A 716 2.17 20.09 -17.56
N CYS A 717 1.81 21.34 -17.31
CA CYS A 717 1.59 21.85 -15.97
C CYS A 717 0.11 22.13 -15.73
N PHE A 718 -0.32 21.97 -14.50
CA PHE A 718 -1.65 22.31 -14.02
C PHE A 718 -1.62 23.67 -13.34
N ARG A 719 -2.49 24.58 -13.77
CA ARG A 719 -2.57 25.94 -13.21
C ARG A 719 -3.48 25.94 -11.98
N VAL A 720 -2.95 26.44 -10.88
CA VAL A 720 -3.60 26.52 -9.58
C VAL A 720 -3.49 27.96 -9.11
N GLU A 721 -4.62 28.61 -8.89
CA GLU A 721 -4.67 29.94 -8.30
C GLU A 721 -4.81 29.80 -6.78
N GLU A 722 -3.80 30.26 -6.06
CA GLU A 722 -3.74 30.25 -4.59
C GLU A 722 -3.88 31.69 -4.10
N VAL A 723 -4.78 31.92 -3.13
CA VAL A 723 -4.90 33.23 -2.47
C VAL A 723 -4.26 33.12 -1.09
N ASN A 724 -3.17 33.83 -0.85
CA ASN A 724 -2.45 33.82 0.41
C ASN A 724 -2.23 35.25 0.93
N TRP A 725 -3.05 35.64 1.90
CA TRP A 725 -2.97 36.94 2.57
C TRP A 725 -1.74 37.10 3.48
N ASN A 726 -1.16 35.99 3.95
CA ASN A 726 -0.03 36.01 4.89
C ASN A 726 1.33 36.14 4.17
N LYS A 727 1.42 35.73 2.91
CA LYS A 727 2.65 35.76 2.09
C LYS A 727 2.47 36.68 0.88
N TRP A 728 2.28 37.96 1.12
CA TRP A 728 2.17 38.97 0.06
C TRP A 728 3.56 39.49 -0.40
N ASN A 729 4.54 39.62 0.49
CA ASN A 729 5.79 40.36 0.23
C ASN A 729 7.00 39.51 -0.20
N SER A 730 6.78 38.33 -0.78
CA SER A 730 7.87 37.44 -1.19
C SER A 730 8.35 37.75 -2.60
N ASN A 731 9.64 38.12 -2.75
CA ASN A 731 10.33 38.21 -4.03
C ASN A 731 10.49 36.80 -4.63
N LEU A 732 9.43 36.28 -5.26
CA LEU A 732 9.47 35.00 -5.97
C LEU A 732 9.97 35.22 -7.40
N VAL A 733 10.77 34.28 -7.90
CA VAL A 733 11.27 34.29 -9.28
C VAL A 733 10.12 33.91 -10.20
N LYS A 734 9.42 34.91 -10.74
CA LYS A 734 8.27 34.74 -11.63
C LYS A 734 8.69 34.21 -13.01
N ILE A 735 7.81 33.46 -13.67
CA ILE A 735 7.98 33.09 -15.08
C ILE A 735 7.47 34.21 -15.98
N ASP A 736 6.26 34.71 -15.68
CA ASP A 736 5.59 35.80 -16.37
C ASP A 736 5.34 36.94 -15.36
N GLU A 737 5.56 38.19 -15.78
CA GLU A 737 5.40 39.36 -14.89
C GLU A 737 3.92 39.72 -14.67
N ASP A 738 3.05 39.41 -15.64
CA ASP A 738 1.64 39.79 -15.66
C ASP A 738 0.67 38.60 -15.78
N PRO A 739 -0.54 38.71 -15.21
CA PRO A 739 -1.62 37.72 -15.39
C PRO A 739 -2.19 37.69 -16.83
N GLY A 740 -1.82 38.66 -17.68
CA GLY A 740 -2.26 38.77 -19.06
C GLY A 740 -1.65 37.67 -19.95
N CYS A 741 -2.49 36.83 -20.55
CA CYS A 741 -2.04 35.78 -21.46
C CYS A 741 -1.62 36.37 -22.83
N TRP A 742 -0.32 36.65 -23.00
CA TRP A 742 0.25 37.15 -24.27
C TRP A 742 0.47 36.05 -25.34
N GLU A 743 0.16 34.79 -25.03
CA GLU A 743 0.44 33.63 -25.92
C GLU A 743 -0.35 33.63 -27.23
N ARG A 744 -1.34 34.51 -27.42
CA ARG A 744 -2.03 34.66 -28.71
C ARG A 744 -1.29 35.51 -29.75
N VAL A 745 -0.19 36.19 -29.41
CA VAL A 745 0.42 37.22 -30.28
C VAL A 745 1.76 36.80 -30.92
N GLN A 746 2.40 35.72 -30.49
CA GLN A 746 3.69 35.29 -31.06
C GLN A 746 3.54 34.11 -32.04
N GLN A 747 2.93 34.38 -33.20
CA GLN A 747 3.29 33.67 -34.44
C GLN A 747 4.09 34.66 -35.30
N PRO A 748 5.35 34.35 -35.70
CA PRO A 748 6.07 35.19 -36.65
C PRO A 748 5.33 35.19 -37.99
N GLY A 749 5.05 36.38 -38.49
CA GLY A 749 4.24 36.62 -39.67
C GLY A 749 4.75 35.92 -40.93
N THR A 750 3.83 35.28 -41.64
CA THR A 750 3.91 35.13 -43.09
C THR A 750 2.78 35.95 -43.67
N GLU A 751 3.16 36.97 -44.43
CA GLU A 751 2.27 37.95 -45.07
C GLU A 751 1.24 37.27 -45.97
N THR A 752 -0.05 37.57 -45.78
CA THR A 752 -1.05 37.59 -46.85
C THR A 752 -2.19 38.54 -46.45
N PRO A 753 -2.71 39.40 -47.35
CA PRO A 753 -3.74 40.37 -47.02
C PRO A 753 -5.14 39.72 -46.99
N PRO A 754 -6.14 40.38 -46.36
CA PRO A 754 -7.38 39.72 -45.99
C PRO A 754 -8.35 39.63 -47.16
N ARG A 755 -8.87 38.43 -47.44
CA ARG A 755 -10.12 38.27 -48.19
C ARG A 755 -11.25 37.96 -47.22
N SER A 756 -12.18 38.90 -47.16
CA SER A 756 -13.50 38.77 -46.58
C SER A 756 -14.26 37.60 -47.23
N GLN A 757 -14.88 36.75 -46.41
CA GLN A 757 -16.24 36.26 -46.67
C GLN A 757 -16.85 35.54 -45.46
N GLN A 758 -18.16 35.71 -45.38
CA GLN A 758 -19.07 35.44 -44.28
C GLN A 758 -19.41 33.95 -44.09
N ARG A 759 -19.89 33.69 -42.86
CA ARG A 759 -20.93 32.70 -42.47
C ARG A 759 -20.57 31.21 -42.48
N GLY A 760 -20.29 30.75 -41.26
CA GLY A 760 -20.65 29.41 -40.78
C GLY A 760 -20.83 29.45 -39.26
N ARG A 761 -22.08 29.50 -38.78
CA ARG A 761 -22.41 29.39 -37.34
C ARG A 761 -22.02 27.99 -36.86
N SER A 762 -20.81 27.86 -36.32
CA SER A 762 -20.35 26.67 -35.60
C SER A 762 -20.97 26.65 -34.21
N TRP A 763 -21.39 25.47 -33.77
CA TRP A 763 -21.95 25.08 -32.45
C TRP A 763 -21.04 25.37 -31.22
N ARG A 764 -20.06 26.28 -31.34
CA ARG A 764 -19.11 26.66 -30.28
C ARG A 764 -19.68 27.63 -29.23
N GLY A 765 -20.85 28.22 -29.48
CA GLY A 765 -21.45 29.23 -28.60
C GLY A 765 -22.41 28.73 -27.53
N LEU A 766 -22.89 27.48 -27.61
CA LEU A 766 -23.97 27.01 -26.74
C LEU A 766 -23.50 26.36 -25.42
N PHE A 767 -22.22 25.96 -25.32
CA PHE A 767 -21.69 25.29 -24.12
C PHE A 767 -20.59 26.06 -23.38
N MET A 768 -20.15 27.22 -23.89
CA MET A 768 -18.99 27.95 -23.32
C MET A 768 -19.36 29.24 -22.56
N ASP A 769 -20.61 29.71 -22.60
CA ASP A 769 -21.00 30.98 -21.94
C ASP A 769 -21.73 30.82 -20.60
N GLY A 770 -21.86 29.60 -20.06
CA GLY A 770 -22.45 29.37 -18.74
C GLY A 770 -21.48 29.45 -17.56
N SER A 771 -20.17 29.31 -17.80
CA SER A 771 -19.19 29.04 -16.73
C SER A 771 -18.61 30.30 -16.06
N ARG A 772 -18.85 31.50 -16.58
CA ARG A 772 -18.23 32.74 -16.06
C ARG A 772 -19.08 33.51 -15.04
N ARG A 773 -20.24 32.99 -14.62
CA ARG A 773 -21.17 33.74 -13.76
C ARG A 773 -21.49 33.11 -12.40
N TRP A 774 -20.85 32.01 -12.03
CA TRP A 774 -21.01 31.38 -10.70
C TRP A 774 -19.66 30.97 -10.12
N GLN A 775 -18.82 31.95 -9.81
CA GLN A 775 -17.71 31.80 -8.87
C GLN A 775 -17.70 33.03 -7.95
N ALA A 776 -18.76 33.15 -7.15
CA ALA A 776 -18.68 33.84 -5.87
C ALA A 776 -18.64 32.72 -4.83
N TYR A 777 -17.45 32.31 -4.42
CA TYR A 777 -17.30 31.39 -3.28
C TYR A 777 -17.32 32.19 -1.97
N GLN A 778 -18.08 31.62 -1.04
CA GLN A 778 -18.25 32.06 0.34
C GLN A 778 -16.90 32.22 1.03
N SER A 779 -16.73 33.41 1.61
CA SER A 779 -15.77 33.73 2.64
C SER A 779 -15.86 32.76 3.81
N THR A 780 -14.79 32.03 4.10
CA THR A 780 -14.49 31.59 5.46
C THR A 780 -14.23 32.83 6.30
N GLU A 781 -15.27 33.32 6.96
CA GLU A 781 -15.14 34.18 8.12
C GLU A 781 -14.38 33.39 9.21
N MET A 782 -13.11 33.74 9.41
CA MET A 782 -12.52 33.56 10.73
C MET A 782 -13.11 34.65 11.62
N THR A 783 -14.00 34.26 12.54
CA THR A 783 -14.37 35.09 13.68
C THR A 783 -13.11 35.41 14.49
N PRO A 784 -12.80 36.69 14.75
CA PRO A 784 -11.72 37.03 15.66
C PRO A 784 -12.24 36.93 17.10
N VAL A 785 -11.63 36.04 17.89
CA VAL A 785 -11.14 36.18 19.29
C VAL A 785 -10.80 34.79 19.81
#